data_AF-A0A087BPX2-F1
#
_entry.id   AF-A0A087BPX2-F1
#
_cell.length_a   1.000
_cell.length_b   1.000
_cell.length_c   1.000
_cell.angle_alpha   90.00
_cell.angle_beta   90.00
_cell.angle_gamma   90.00
#
_symmetry.space_group_name_H-M   'P 1'
#
loop_
_entity.id
_entity.type
_entity.pdbx_description
1 polymer ?
#
loop_
_entity_poly.entity_id
_entity_poly.type
_entity_poly.pdbx_seq_one_letter_code
_entity_poly.pdbx_strand_id
1 'polypeptide(L)'
;MGAELVETSRLWARYTAAIDPEWAESLAGPLLRTTYAEPHWSGSRGSAVAHQKLLLYGLPIVSDRTVQWGRINPAQARDMLIRQGLVDGDIHERFDHDGFIRDNLDLIAQAYDDTNRTRQPADTVNDEDLAQFYDSVLPQDITSVASLAHWWRGEHDAHPHLLDFDPESVDRLTASSTVSQDDYPDAWHTIGSDGTIFSLRLSYIYDPHDPCDGVTVHIPLSSLSRLTPEQFTWNVPGLLDELILGMIRALPKALRVQFVPAPDAARSIRSWIDGHYPELPGTEHGRKPALPPLNDDGETTGWPDFFHVFTKAAIDAIGAQIHPQVFTDDLIDRLAPYLRMTFSVENDGARQVAGRRHGHHGGNERSGRNGKNERNGGNERNERNGGNGTNGAVMATGKSLIALQRRFASQAQESARNAVTHKAAAAQGRGAVVERANLLHKAGATTESRSSMLWRAARDMLHLPDERISSRWLGTEALMLASAPYPSTTALVGDLQMAAVKRLLPDISSLKDDDALSVAVQAVEEIYEDTVYSVAHDVIAILRRYAEVDKAVSGPADLPMLSVLQGIRAHIATLVRPGFIADAPPDALPSIERYLHADLLRLEKARKDRDRDVRWAWQADEARGIVDKALTHAKGEPAGPRREKDMGTATTARWMLEEFYVSLWAQELGTSGPVSLQRIRKVLS
;
A
#
# COMPACT_ATOMS: atom_id res chain seq x y z
N MET A 1 -0.93 -61.41 -43.93
CA MET A 1 -2.11 -61.94 -44.67
C MET A 1 -1.84 -63.40 -45.04
N GLY A 2 -2.85 -64.28 -45.00
CA GLY A 2 -2.74 -65.67 -45.46
C GLY A 2 -3.63 -65.90 -46.67
N ALA A 3 -3.15 -66.62 -47.69
CA ALA A 3 -3.92 -66.85 -48.91
C ALA A 3 -5.00 -67.93 -48.73
N GLU A 4 -4.77 -68.90 -47.84
CA GLU A 4 -5.76 -69.93 -47.49
C GLU A 4 -5.77 -70.20 -45.98
N LEU A 5 -6.96 -70.47 -45.44
CA LEU A 5 -7.16 -70.95 -44.08
C LEU A 5 -7.55 -72.42 -44.16
N VAL A 6 -6.77 -73.29 -43.51
CA VAL A 6 -6.99 -74.74 -43.51
C VAL A 6 -7.15 -75.21 -42.06
N GLU A 7 -8.28 -75.85 -41.78
CA GLU A 7 -8.57 -76.42 -40.47
C GLU A 7 -8.16 -77.89 -40.44
N THR A 8 -7.29 -78.24 -39.49
CA THR A 8 -6.87 -79.62 -39.26
C THR A 8 -7.15 -79.98 -37.80
N SER A 9 -6.16 -79.84 -36.91
CA SER A 9 -6.35 -79.90 -35.45
C SER A 9 -6.63 -78.53 -34.82
N ARG A 10 -6.23 -77.46 -35.52
CA ARG A 10 -6.53 -76.03 -35.27
C ARG A 10 -6.68 -75.34 -36.63
N LEU A 11 -7.17 -74.11 -36.64
CA LEU A 11 -7.21 -73.29 -37.84
C LEU A 11 -5.82 -72.72 -38.14
N TRP A 12 -5.23 -73.10 -39.29
CA TRP A 12 -3.91 -72.64 -39.72
C TRP A 12 -4.01 -71.78 -40.98
N ALA A 13 -3.31 -70.65 -41.01
CA ALA A 13 -3.12 -69.87 -42.23
C ALA A 13 -1.89 -70.40 -43.00
N ARG A 14 -2.04 -70.72 -44.29
CA ARG A 14 -0.93 -71.16 -45.17
C ARG A 14 -0.63 -70.09 -46.21
N TYR A 15 0.61 -70.13 -46.73
CA TYR A 15 1.15 -69.14 -47.66
C TYR A 15 1.02 -67.71 -47.10
N THR A 16 1.61 -67.49 -45.93
CA THR A 16 1.52 -66.21 -45.21
C THR A 16 2.64 -65.27 -45.61
N ALA A 17 2.29 -64.02 -45.90
CA ALA A 17 3.23 -62.92 -46.05
C ALA A 17 2.94 -61.83 -45.01
N ALA A 18 4.00 -61.16 -44.56
CA ALA A 18 3.88 -59.92 -43.80
C ALA A 18 3.25 -58.86 -44.71
N ILE A 19 2.29 -58.12 -44.18
CA ILE A 19 1.72 -56.94 -44.84
C ILE A 19 1.83 -55.77 -43.88
N ASP A 20 2.08 -54.59 -44.42
CA ASP A 20 1.80 -53.36 -43.68
C ASP A 20 0.28 -53.16 -43.67
N PRO A 21 -0.37 -53.00 -42.50
CA PRO A 21 -1.79 -52.70 -42.42
C PRO A 21 -2.21 -51.56 -43.35
N GLU A 22 -1.40 -50.49 -43.49
CA GLU A 22 -1.76 -49.31 -44.29
C GLU A 22 -2.06 -49.64 -45.76
N TRP A 23 -1.46 -50.70 -46.30
CA TRP A 23 -1.71 -51.13 -47.68
C TRP A 23 -3.18 -51.53 -47.91
N ALA A 24 -3.85 -52.05 -46.88
CA ALA A 24 -5.23 -52.49 -46.99
C ALA A 24 -6.23 -51.32 -47.07
N GLU A 25 -5.84 -50.08 -46.76
CA GLU A 25 -6.73 -48.92 -46.91
C GLU A 25 -7.20 -48.73 -48.35
N SER A 26 -6.26 -48.69 -49.30
CA SER A 26 -6.55 -48.49 -50.72
C SER A 26 -7.38 -49.62 -51.34
N LEU A 27 -7.32 -50.82 -50.74
CA LEU A 27 -7.97 -52.04 -51.23
C LEU A 27 -9.35 -52.27 -50.59
N ALA A 28 -9.56 -51.78 -49.36
CA ALA A 28 -10.76 -52.08 -48.57
C ALA A 28 -12.00 -51.26 -48.97
N GLY A 29 -11.81 -50.06 -49.55
CA GLY A 29 -12.89 -49.21 -50.05
C GLY A 29 -14.07 -49.06 -49.07
N PRO A 30 -15.31 -49.50 -49.41
CA PRO A 30 -16.49 -49.34 -48.57
C PRO A 30 -16.51 -50.19 -47.29
N LEU A 31 -15.57 -51.12 -47.11
CA LEU A 31 -15.46 -51.97 -45.91
C LEU A 31 -14.77 -51.24 -44.74
N LEU A 32 -14.19 -50.07 -44.99
CA LEU A 32 -13.57 -49.25 -43.97
C LEU A 32 -14.63 -48.50 -43.16
N ARG A 33 -14.50 -48.56 -41.83
CA ARG A 33 -15.22 -47.69 -40.90
C ARG A 33 -14.28 -46.60 -40.41
N THR A 34 -14.62 -45.36 -40.75
CA THR A 34 -13.89 -44.17 -40.29
C THR A 34 -14.48 -43.65 -38.99
N THR A 35 -13.64 -43.24 -38.06
CA THR A 35 -14.02 -42.52 -36.84
C THR A 35 -13.08 -41.35 -36.65
N TYR A 36 -13.60 -40.21 -36.20
CA TYR A 36 -12.82 -39.01 -35.92
C TYR A 36 -12.87 -38.72 -34.42
N ALA A 37 -11.77 -38.22 -33.88
CA ALA A 37 -11.62 -37.85 -32.48
C ALA A 37 -10.85 -36.54 -32.34
N GLU A 38 -11.03 -35.88 -31.20
CA GLU A 38 -10.26 -34.70 -30.76
C GLU A 38 -10.17 -33.59 -31.82
N PRO A 39 -11.30 -33.09 -32.35
CA PRO A 39 -11.26 -31.93 -33.23
C PRO A 39 -10.78 -30.71 -32.43
N HIS A 40 -9.74 -30.04 -32.93
CA HIS A 40 -9.14 -28.87 -32.29
C HIS A 40 -8.60 -27.89 -33.33
N TRP A 41 -8.47 -26.62 -32.95
CA TRP A 41 -7.77 -25.63 -33.75
C TRP A 41 -6.26 -25.86 -33.71
N SER A 42 -5.60 -25.69 -34.85
CA SER A 42 -4.13 -25.68 -34.93
C SER A 42 -3.67 -24.33 -35.47
N GLY A 43 -3.24 -23.42 -34.59
CA GLY A 43 -2.73 -22.10 -35.01
C GLY A 43 -1.51 -22.17 -35.93
N SER A 44 -0.70 -23.22 -35.80
CA SER A 44 0.43 -23.49 -36.71
C SER A 44 0.04 -23.90 -38.12
N ARG A 45 -1.17 -24.44 -38.32
CA ARG A 45 -1.71 -24.83 -39.63
C ARG A 45 -2.84 -23.91 -40.10
N GLY A 46 -3.20 -22.90 -39.32
CA GLY A 46 -4.33 -22.00 -39.57
C GLY A 46 -5.64 -22.74 -39.88
N SER A 47 -5.86 -23.92 -39.30
CA SER A 47 -7.01 -24.77 -39.64
C SER A 47 -7.40 -25.71 -38.50
N ALA A 48 -8.70 -26.03 -38.44
CA ALA A 48 -9.20 -27.07 -37.55
C ALA A 48 -8.76 -28.46 -38.05
N VAL A 49 -8.19 -29.25 -37.16
CA VAL A 49 -7.69 -30.61 -37.44
C VAL A 49 -8.32 -31.61 -36.48
N ALA A 50 -8.40 -32.87 -36.91
CA ALA A 50 -8.88 -33.96 -36.09
C ALA A 50 -8.06 -35.22 -36.33
N HIS A 51 -8.11 -36.15 -35.38
CA HIS A 51 -7.47 -37.45 -35.49
C HIS A 51 -8.44 -38.46 -36.12
N GLN A 52 -8.03 -39.06 -37.25
CA GLN A 52 -8.78 -40.06 -37.99
C GLN A 52 -8.28 -41.47 -37.64
N LYS A 53 -9.21 -42.35 -37.30
CA LYS A 53 -9.00 -43.78 -37.12
C LYS A 53 -9.79 -44.57 -38.17
N LEU A 54 -9.10 -45.46 -38.88
CA LEU A 54 -9.70 -46.36 -39.87
C LEU A 54 -9.71 -47.79 -39.34
N LEU A 55 -10.90 -48.39 -39.33
CA LEU A 55 -11.13 -49.76 -38.90
C LEU A 55 -11.54 -50.61 -40.10
N LEU A 56 -10.95 -51.79 -40.26
CA LEU A 56 -11.41 -52.84 -41.17
C LEU A 56 -11.84 -54.04 -40.35
N TYR A 57 -13.13 -54.40 -40.42
CA TYR A 57 -13.70 -55.48 -39.60
C TYR A 57 -13.42 -55.36 -38.09
N GLY A 58 -13.35 -54.13 -37.57
CA GLY A 58 -13.05 -53.85 -36.16
C GLY A 58 -11.56 -53.81 -35.80
N LEU A 59 -10.66 -54.10 -36.73
CA LEU A 59 -9.22 -53.99 -36.54
C LEU A 59 -8.73 -52.61 -37.00
N PRO A 60 -7.96 -51.88 -36.17
CA PRO A 60 -7.39 -50.59 -36.57
C PRO A 60 -6.29 -50.81 -37.60
N ILE A 61 -6.47 -50.20 -38.77
CA ILE A 61 -5.48 -50.16 -39.85
C ILE A 61 -4.71 -48.85 -39.82
N VAL A 62 -5.41 -47.74 -39.59
CA VAL A 62 -4.81 -46.43 -39.32
C VAL A 62 -5.30 -46.00 -37.95
N SER A 63 -4.38 -45.80 -37.01
CA SER A 63 -4.72 -45.47 -35.63
C SER A 63 -4.83 -43.98 -35.39
N ASP A 64 -4.01 -43.16 -36.07
CA ASP A 64 -3.83 -41.76 -35.72
C ASP A 64 -3.37 -40.90 -36.91
N ARG A 65 -4.24 -40.71 -37.90
CA ARG A 65 -3.95 -39.81 -39.04
C ARG A 65 -4.58 -38.45 -38.80
N THR A 66 -3.78 -37.39 -38.76
CA THR A 66 -4.35 -36.04 -38.70
C THR A 66 -5.00 -35.66 -40.04
N VAL A 67 -6.24 -35.21 -39.98
CA VAL A 67 -7.03 -34.78 -41.14
C VAL A 67 -7.58 -33.37 -40.95
N GLN A 68 -7.87 -32.72 -42.07
CA GLN A 68 -8.48 -31.39 -42.10
C GLN A 68 -9.96 -31.48 -41.71
N TRP A 69 -10.31 -30.90 -40.57
CA TRP A 69 -11.65 -30.99 -40.01
C TRP A 69 -12.68 -30.22 -40.83
N GLY A 70 -12.28 -29.12 -41.48
CA GLY A 70 -13.17 -28.32 -42.33
C GLY A 70 -13.82 -29.09 -43.49
N ARG A 71 -13.19 -30.16 -43.99
CA ARG A 71 -13.79 -31.03 -45.03
C ARG A 71 -14.84 -32.00 -44.49
N ILE A 72 -14.82 -32.27 -43.19
CA ILE A 72 -15.64 -33.27 -42.52
C ILE A 72 -16.80 -32.60 -41.80
N ASN A 73 -16.51 -31.53 -41.05
CA ASN A 73 -17.49 -30.71 -40.34
C ASN A 73 -17.14 -29.21 -40.53
N PRO A 74 -17.60 -28.59 -41.63
CA PRO A 74 -17.27 -27.20 -41.93
C PRO A 74 -17.82 -26.22 -40.88
N ALA A 75 -19.02 -26.48 -40.34
CA ALA A 75 -19.63 -25.60 -39.33
C ALA A 75 -18.78 -25.51 -38.06
N GLN A 76 -18.34 -26.66 -37.52
CA GLN A 76 -17.49 -26.68 -36.33
C GLN A 76 -16.08 -26.14 -36.61
N ALA A 77 -15.53 -26.40 -37.81
CA ALA A 77 -14.23 -25.84 -38.20
C ALA A 77 -14.27 -24.31 -38.32
N ARG A 78 -15.38 -23.75 -38.81
CA ARG A 78 -15.60 -22.30 -38.89
C ARG A 78 -15.74 -21.68 -37.50
N ASP A 79 -16.52 -22.29 -36.60
CA ASP A 79 -16.61 -21.83 -35.21
C ASP A 79 -15.24 -21.83 -34.51
N MET A 80 -14.41 -22.86 -34.73
CA MET A 80 -13.03 -22.91 -34.24
C MET A 80 -12.14 -21.82 -34.87
N LEU A 81 -12.27 -21.54 -36.17
CA LEU A 81 -11.54 -20.45 -36.82
C LEU A 81 -11.91 -19.10 -36.19
N ILE A 82 -13.19 -18.84 -35.96
CA ILE A 82 -13.64 -17.57 -35.40
C ILE A 82 -13.16 -17.44 -33.94
N ARG A 83 -13.51 -18.40 -33.09
CA ARG A 83 -13.24 -18.32 -31.65
C ARG A 83 -11.76 -18.48 -31.33
N GLN A 84 -11.12 -19.54 -31.81
CA GLN A 84 -9.73 -19.85 -31.44
C GLN A 84 -8.72 -19.17 -32.39
N GLY A 85 -9.07 -19.01 -33.66
CA GLY A 85 -8.20 -18.33 -34.62
C GLY A 85 -8.24 -16.80 -34.47
N LEU A 86 -9.41 -16.21 -34.67
CA LEU A 86 -9.56 -14.75 -34.79
C LEU A 86 -9.76 -14.03 -33.45
N VAL A 87 -10.54 -14.61 -32.52
CA VAL A 87 -10.85 -14.01 -31.21
C VAL A 87 -9.75 -14.30 -30.19
N ASP A 88 -9.29 -15.55 -30.05
CA ASP A 88 -8.14 -15.88 -29.17
C ASP A 88 -6.79 -15.46 -29.80
N GLY A 89 -6.78 -15.15 -31.10
CA GLY A 89 -5.58 -14.74 -31.84
C GLY A 89 -4.57 -15.86 -32.12
N ASP A 90 -4.95 -17.15 -32.06
CA ASP A 90 -4.06 -18.29 -32.34
C ASP A 90 -3.85 -18.49 -33.85
N ILE A 91 -3.25 -17.51 -34.53
CA ILE A 91 -2.86 -17.58 -35.93
C ILE A 91 -1.37 -17.27 -36.06
N HIS A 92 -0.59 -18.22 -36.57
CA HIS A 92 0.85 -18.03 -36.78
C HIS A 92 1.22 -17.61 -38.21
N GLU A 93 0.34 -17.91 -39.16
CA GLU A 93 0.55 -17.59 -40.57
C GLU A 93 0.11 -16.14 -40.84
N ARG A 94 1.01 -15.34 -41.42
CA ARG A 94 0.67 -14.00 -41.90
C ARG A 94 0.11 -14.07 -43.30
N PHE A 95 -0.85 -13.22 -43.61
CA PHE A 95 -1.42 -13.08 -44.95
C PHE A 95 -1.70 -11.61 -45.27
N ASP A 96 -1.99 -11.32 -46.53
CA ASP A 96 -2.20 -9.94 -46.98
C ASP A 96 -3.39 -9.32 -46.21
N HIS A 97 -3.21 -8.10 -45.72
CA HIS A 97 -4.24 -7.35 -44.99
C HIS A 97 -4.72 -8.01 -43.69
N ASP A 98 -3.85 -8.77 -43.00
CA ASP A 98 -4.13 -9.40 -41.69
C ASP A 98 -4.10 -8.43 -40.50
N GLY A 99 -3.85 -7.13 -40.73
CA GLY A 99 -3.75 -6.10 -39.69
C GLY A 99 -4.98 -5.96 -38.79
N PHE A 100 -6.18 -6.17 -39.36
CA PHE A 100 -7.46 -6.08 -38.63
C PHE A 100 -7.49 -7.03 -37.41
N ILE A 101 -6.81 -8.19 -37.48
CA ILE A 101 -6.81 -9.17 -36.38
C ILE A 101 -6.19 -8.51 -35.15
N ARG A 102 -4.99 -7.92 -35.31
CA ARG A 102 -4.32 -7.23 -34.21
C ARG A 102 -5.15 -6.05 -33.73
N ASP A 103 -5.66 -5.24 -34.65
CA ASP A 103 -6.36 -4.00 -34.30
C ASP A 103 -7.68 -4.31 -33.54
N ASN A 104 -8.41 -5.38 -33.91
CA ASN A 104 -9.58 -5.88 -33.19
C ASN A 104 -9.21 -6.49 -31.82
N LEU A 105 -8.11 -7.23 -31.72
CA LEU A 105 -7.62 -7.76 -30.43
C LEU A 105 -7.18 -6.64 -29.48
N ASP A 106 -6.50 -5.62 -30.00
CA ASP A 106 -6.10 -4.44 -29.24
C ASP A 106 -7.34 -3.66 -28.75
N LEU A 107 -8.42 -3.60 -29.55
CA LEU A 107 -9.70 -3.02 -29.17
C LEU A 107 -10.38 -3.80 -28.04
N ILE A 108 -10.43 -5.13 -28.14
CA ILE A 108 -10.96 -5.98 -27.06
C ILE A 108 -10.13 -5.85 -25.79
N ALA A 109 -8.80 -5.82 -25.89
CA ALA A 109 -7.92 -5.59 -24.76
C ALA A 109 -8.18 -4.23 -24.08
N GLN A 110 -8.40 -3.17 -24.86
CA GLN A 110 -8.81 -1.86 -24.34
C GLN A 110 -10.17 -1.92 -23.65
N ALA A 111 -11.14 -2.63 -24.22
CA ALA A 111 -12.45 -2.81 -23.60
C ALA A 111 -12.36 -3.57 -22.26
N TYR A 112 -11.51 -4.59 -22.16
CA TYR A 112 -11.22 -5.27 -20.90
C TYR A 112 -10.58 -4.34 -19.86
N ASP A 113 -9.63 -3.49 -20.26
CA ASP A 113 -9.05 -2.48 -19.38
C ASP A 113 -10.10 -1.47 -18.90
N ASP A 114 -10.99 -1.04 -19.78
CA ASP A 114 -12.12 -0.16 -19.44
C ASP A 114 -13.12 -0.86 -18.50
N THR A 115 -13.40 -2.15 -18.69
CA THR A 115 -14.20 -2.94 -17.73
C THR A 115 -13.52 -2.99 -16.36
N ASN A 116 -12.20 -3.22 -16.33
CA ASN A 116 -11.45 -3.27 -15.07
C ASN A 116 -11.49 -1.93 -14.32
N ARG A 117 -11.48 -0.81 -15.05
CA ARG A 117 -11.58 0.56 -14.50
C ARG A 117 -12.99 0.88 -14.01
N THR A 118 -13.97 0.80 -14.91
CA THR A 118 -15.35 1.29 -14.71
C THR A 118 -16.23 0.30 -13.97
N ARG A 119 -15.86 -0.98 -13.97
CA ARG A 119 -16.61 -2.09 -13.37
C ARG A 119 -18.02 -2.25 -13.96
N GLN A 120 -18.21 -1.80 -15.21
CA GLN A 120 -19.46 -1.93 -15.97
C GLN A 120 -19.29 -2.86 -17.18
N PRO A 121 -19.23 -4.19 -16.98
CA PRO A 121 -19.04 -5.15 -18.09
C PRO A 121 -20.21 -5.14 -19.09
N ALA A 122 -21.38 -4.65 -18.69
CA ALA A 122 -22.55 -4.52 -19.57
C ALA A 122 -22.38 -3.39 -20.61
N ASP A 123 -21.51 -2.43 -20.31
CA ASP A 123 -21.28 -1.20 -21.08
C ASP A 123 -20.01 -1.29 -21.95
N THR A 124 -19.37 -2.45 -22.02
CA THR A 124 -18.17 -2.71 -22.82
C THR A 124 -18.37 -3.89 -23.77
N VAL A 125 -17.65 -3.88 -24.89
CA VAL A 125 -17.59 -5.02 -25.81
C VAL A 125 -16.79 -6.18 -25.22
N ASN A 126 -17.07 -7.41 -25.66
CA ASN A 126 -16.36 -8.62 -25.23
C ASN A 126 -16.08 -9.59 -26.39
N ASP A 127 -15.40 -10.70 -26.08
CA ASP A 127 -15.03 -11.76 -27.02
C ASP A 127 -16.22 -12.35 -27.79
N GLU A 128 -17.39 -12.47 -27.15
CA GLU A 128 -18.60 -12.99 -27.81
C GLU A 128 -19.16 -12.02 -28.84
N ASP A 129 -19.05 -10.70 -28.62
CA ASP A 129 -19.46 -9.70 -29.62
C ASP A 129 -18.57 -9.77 -30.85
N LEU A 130 -17.25 -9.87 -30.63
CA LEU A 130 -16.30 -10.00 -31.73
C LEU A 130 -16.53 -11.30 -32.51
N ALA A 131 -16.82 -12.40 -31.81
CA ALA A 131 -17.19 -13.66 -32.43
C ALA A 131 -18.48 -13.53 -33.26
N GLN A 132 -19.51 -12.86 -32.73
CA GLN A 132 -20.77 -12.62 -33.43
C GLN A 132 -20.58 -11.71 -34.65
N PHE A 133 -19.74 -10.68 -34.55
CA PHE A 133 -19.36 -9.81 -35.66
C PHE A 133 -18.74 -10.63 -36.79
N TYR A 134 -17.69 -11.41 -36.51
CA TYR A 134 -17.07 -12.28 -37.51
C TYR A 134 -18.07 -13.31 -38.08
N ASP A 135 -18.95 -13.88 -37.26
CA ASP A 135 -19.96 -14.81 -37.72
C ASP A 135 -20.94 -14.17 -38.72
N SER A 136 -21.28 -12.89 -38.51
CA SER A 136 -22.20 -12.14 -39.37
C SER A 136 -21.58 -11.68 -40.68
N VAL A 137 -20.27 -11.40 -40.69
CA VAL A 137 -19.54 -10.85 -41.84
C VAL A 137 -18.93 -11.96 -42.72
N LEU A 138 -18.35 -13.01 -42.10
CA LEU A 138 -17.63 -14.04 -42.83
C LEU A 138 -18.58 -15.02 -43.54
N PRO A 139 -18.40 -15.28 -44.85
CA PRO A 139 -19.08 -16.35 -45.56
C PRO A 139 -19.01 -17.72 -44.86
N GLN A 140 -20.04 -18.54 -45.06
CA GLN A 140 -20.21 -19.84 -44.38
C GLN A 140 -19.20 -20.90 -44.81
N ASP A 141 -18.55 -20.73 -45.97
CA ASP A 141 -17.56 -21.65 -46.54
C ASP A 141 -16.13 -21.38 -46.05
N ILE A 142 -15.90 -20.28 -45.33
CA ILE A 142 -14.60 -19.97 -44.72
C ILE A 142 -14.40 -20.84 -43.47
N THR A 143 -13.47 -21.80 -43.56
CA THR A 143 -13.23 -22.81 -42.50
C THR A 143 -11.76 -22.90 -42.07
N SER A 144 -10.89 -22.09 -42.69
CA SER A 144 -9.45 -22.03 -42.44
C SER A 144 -8.90 -20.63 -42.74
N VAL A 145 -7.71 -20.33 -42.22
CA VAL A 145 -6.96 -19.09 -42.52
C VAL A 145 -6.66 -19.00 -44.02
N ALA A 146 -6.37 -20.12 -44.68
CA ALA A 146 -6.14 -20.12 -46.13
C ALA A 146 -7.39 -19.70 -46.94
N SER A 147 -8.58 -20.21 -46.56
CA SER A 147 -9.84 -19.77 -47.18
C SER A 147 -10.17 -18.32 -46.87
N LEU A 148 -9.88 -17.86 -45.64
CA LEU A 148 -10.07 -16.48 -45.22
C LEU A 148 -9.19 -15.53 -46.04
N ALA A 149 -7.89 -15.82 -46.12
CA ALA A 149 -6.92 -15.00 -46.87
C ALA A 149 -7.27 -14.91 -48.36
N HIS A 150 -7.78 -16.00 -48.95
CA HIS A 150 -8.20 -16.00 -50.35
C HIS A 150 -9.41 -15.10 -50.59
N TRP A 151 -10.45 -15.23 -49.75
CA TRP A 151 -11.65 -14.40 -49.82
C TRP A 151 -11.33 -12.93 -49.54
N TRP A 152 -10.56 -12.66 -48.48
CA TRP A 152 -10.25 -11.30 -48.04
C TRP A 152 -9.48 -10.50 -49.09
N ARG A 153 -8.53 -11.13 -49.80
CA ARG A 153 -7.81 -10.47 -50.90
C ARG A 153 -8.75 -9.97 -52.02
N GLY A 154 -9.85 -10.69 -52.27
CA GLY A 154 -10.83 -10.29 -53.29
C GLY A 154 -11.77 -9.17 -52.84
N GLU A 155 -12.14 -9.18 -51.56
CA GLU A 155 -13.13 -8.26 -51.00
C GLU A 155 -12.52 -6.96 -50.45
N HIS A 156 -11.29 -7.01 -49.95
CA HIS A 156 -10.60 -5.88 -49.31
C HIS A 156 -10.51 -4.65 -50.22
N ASP A 157 -10.24 -4.83 -51.52
CA ASP A 157 -10.13 -3.69 -52.46
C ASP A 157 -11.44 -2.90 -52.59
N ALA A 158 -12.59 -3.56 -52.43
CA ALA A 158 -13.91 -2.92 -52.45
C ALA A 158 -14.33 -2.42 -51.07
N HIS A 159 -14.01 -3.18 -50.01
CA HIS A 159 -14.43 -2.90 -48.64
C HIS A 159 -13.25 -3.08 -47.64
N PRO A 160 -12.31 -2.13 -47.55
CA PRO A 160 -11.09 -2.27 -46.75
C PRO A 160 -11.35 -2.45 -45.24
N HIS A 161 -12.42 -1.86 -44.72
CA HIS A 161 -12.79 -1.84 -43.30
C HIS A 161 -13.86 -2.88 -42.93
N LEU A 162 -14.17 -3.83 -43.83
CA LEU A 162 -15.25 -4.80 -43.60
C LEU A 162 -15.03 -5.69 -42.36
N LEU A 163 -13.76 -5.97 -42.04
CA LEU A 163 -13.37 -6.81 -40.89
C LEU A 163 -12.89 -5.97 -39.69
N ASP A 164 -13.03 -4.64 -39.74
CA ASP A 164 -12.71 -3.77 -38.61
C ASP A 164 -13.92 -3.73 -37.69
N PHE A 165 -13.75 -4.16 -36.45
CA PHE A 165 -14.84 -4.25 -35.49
C PHE A 165 -15.18 -2.86 -34.94
N ASP A 166 -16.44 -2.46 -35.07
CA ASP A 166 -16.96 -1.21 -34.55
C ASP A 166 -17.81 -1.44 -33.28
N PRO A 167 -17.36 -0.97 -32.10
CA PRO A 167 -18.12 -1.08 -30.85
C PRO A 167 -19.51 -0.45 -30.90
N GLU A 168 -19.71 0.61 -31.71
CA GLU A 168 -21.01 1.30 -31.81
C GLU A 168 -22.07 0.43 -32.50
N SER A 169 -21.66 -0.61 -33.23
CA SER A 169 -22.58 -1.57 -33.87
C SER A 169 -23.27 -2.52 -32.88
N VAL A 170 -22.83 -2.55 -31.62
CA VAL A 170 -23.38 -3.43 -30.59
C VAL A 170 -24.60 -2.76 -29.94
N ASP A 171 -25.80 -3.26 -30.27
CA ASP A 171 -27.09 -2.71 -29.81
C ASP A 171 -27.16 -2.42 -28.31
N ARG A 172 -26.58 -3.29 -27.46
CA ARG A 172 -26.62 -3.12 -26.00
C ARG A 172 -25.86 -1.87 -25.51
N LEU A 173 -24.86 -1.41 -26.26
CA LEU A 173 -24.02 -0.27 -25.88
C LEU A 173 -24.63 1.08 -26.25
N THR A 174 -25.61 1.09 -27.17
CA THR A 174 -26.25 2.33 -27.65
C THR A 174 -27.00 3.14 -26.59
N ALA A 175 -27.37 2.50 -25.47
CA ALA A 175 -28.07 3.14 -24.34
C ALA A 175 -27.14 3.52 -23.19
N SER A 176 -25.84 3.23 -23.29
CA SER A 176 -24.89 3.47 -22.22
C SER A 176 -24.42 4.94 -22.18
N SER A 177 -24.21 5.46 -20.98
CA SER A 177 -23.64 6.81 -20.79
C SER A 177 -22.13 6.76 -20.95
N THR A 178 -21.56 7.64 -21.79
CA THR A 178 -20.11 7.76 -21.95
C THR A 178 -19.43 8.08 -20.62
N VAL A 179 -18.58 7.17 -20.15
CA VAL A 179 -17.74 7.38 -18.97
C VAL A 179 -16.47 8.12 -19.40
N SER A 180 -16.08 9.16 -18.66
CA SER A 180 -14.85 9.88 -18.96
C SER A 180 -13.63 9.06 -18.54
N GLN A 181 -12.67 8.86 -19.45
CA GLN A 181 -11.40 8.21 -19.10
C GLN A 181 -10.57 9.04 -18.10
N ASP A 182 -10.78 10.36 -18.04
CA ASP A 182 -10.10 11.25 -17.09
C ASP A 182 -10.46 10.93 -15.62
N ASP A 183 -11.62 10.30 -15.39
CA ASP A 183 -12.06 9.89 -14.05
C ASP A 183 -11.34 8.63 -13.53
N TYR A 184 -10.61 7.92 -14.41
CA TYR A 184 -9.87 6.69 -14.15
C TYR A 184 -8.40 6.82 -14.61
N PRO A 185 -7.58 7.63 -13.92
CA PRO A 185 -6.23 7.97 -14.37
C PRO A 185 -5.23 6.81 -14.27
N ASP A 186 -4.22 6.77 -15.16
CA ASP A 186 -3.13 5.78 -15.11
C ASP A 186 -2.15 5.99 -13.95
N ALA A 187 -2.15 7.18 -13.36
CA ALA A 187 -1.23 7.55 -12.31
C ALA A 187 -1.90 8.43 -11.25
N TRP A 188 -1.48 8.23 -10.01
CA TRP A 188 -1.79 9.06 -8.86
C TRP A 188 -0.69 10.09 -8.65
N HIS A 189 -1.04 11.36 -8.80
CA HIS A 189 -0.14 12.49 -8.63
C HIS A 189 -0.26 13.07 -7.21
N THR A 190 0.86 13.19 -6.51
CA THR A 190 0.86 13.63 -5.11
C THR A 190 2.13 14.39 -4.73
N ILE A 191 2.07 15.09 -3.60
CA ILE A 191 3.19 15.75 -2.96
C ILE A 191 3.48 15.03 -1.64
N GLY A 192 4.73 14.58 -1.47
CA GLY A 192 5.16 13.97 -0.22
C GLY A 192 5.30 14.98 0.92
N SER A 193 5.49 14.46 2.13
CA SER A 193 5.71 15.27 3.35
C SER A 193 6.90 16.23 3.26
N ASP A 194 7.83 16.00 2.32
CA ASP A 194 9.02 16.83 2.04
C ASP A 194 8.81 17.82 0.88
N GLY A 195 7.61 17.91 0.31
CA GLY A 195 7.30 18.74 -0.85
C GLY A 195 7.69 18.11 -2.20
N THR A 196 8.23 16.89 -2.23
CA THR A 196 8.58 16.21 -3.48
C THR A 196 7.31 15.77 -4.23
N ILE A 197 7.25 16.05 -5.53
CA ILE A 197 6.16 15.57 -6.39
C ILE A 197 6.43 14.11 -6.80
N PHE A 198 5.42 13.25 -6.61
CA PHE A 198 5.42 11.86 -7.04
C PHE A 198 4.30 11.61 -8.06
N SER A 199 4.61 10.78 -9.04
CA SER A 199 3.62 10.13 -9.93
C SER A 199 3.74 8.63 -9.71
N LEU A 200 2.70 8.06 -9.09
CA LEU A 200 2.60 6.66 -8.71
C LEU A 200 1.68 5.97 -9.72
N ARG A 201 2.09 4.82 -10.26
CA ARG A 201 1.25 4.12 -11.24
C ARG A 201 -0.01 3.55 -10.57
N LEU A 202 -1.13 3.59 -11.26
CA LEU A 202 -2.36 2.89 -10.90
C LEU A 202 -2.57 1.67 -11.79
N SER A 203 -3.14 0.60 -11.23
CA SER A 203 -3.70 -0.52 -11.98
C SER A 203 -5.07 -0.87 -11.45
N TYR A 204 -5.91 -1.41 -12.34
CA TYR A 204 -7.32 -1.68 -12.07
C TYR A 204 -7.61 -3.15 -12.25
N ILE A 205 -8.37 -3.73 -11.34
CA ILE A 205 -8.85 -5.11 -11.42
C ILE A 205 -10.34 -5.12 -11.09
N TYR A 206 -11.11 -5.79 -11.94
CA TYR A 206 -12.50 -6.14 -11.67
C TYR A 206 -12.63 -7.65 -11.45
N ASP A 207 -12.36 -8.10 -10.22
CA ASP A 207 -12.59 -9.49 -9.79
C ASP A 207 -12.88 -9.54 -8.28
N PRO A 208 -14.12 -9.81 -7.85
CA PRO A 208 -14.48 -9.90 -6.44
C PRO A 208 -13.68 -10.92 -5.60
N HIS A 209 -13.01 -11.88 -6.24
CA HIS A 209 -12.21 -12.90 -5.57
C HIS A 209 -10.72 -12.53 -5.48
N ASP A 210 -10.27 -11.54 -6.24
CA ASP A 210 -8.89 -11.07 -6.20
C ASP A 210 -8.67 -10.14 -4.99
N PRO A 211 -7.62 -10.34 -4.17
CA PRO A 211 -7.34 -9.46 -3.03
C PRO A 211 -7.00 -8.01 -3.42
N CYS A 212 -6.59 -7.80 -4.67
CA CYS A 212 -6.27 -6.51 -5.27
C CYS A 212 -7.45 -5.90 -6.05
N ASP A 213 -8.67 -6.47 -5.97
CA ASP A 213 -9.89 -5.92 -6.58
C ASP A 213 -10.03 -4.41 -6.32
N GLY A 214 -10.40 -3.67 -7.36
CA GLY A 214 -10.45 -2.22 -7.40
C GLY A 214 -9.14 -1.59 -7.87
N VAL A 215 -8.76 -0.47 -7.25
CA VAL A 215 -7.60 0.32 -7.65
C VAL A 215 -6.38 -0.06 -6.82
N THR A 216 -5.26 -0.34 -7.49
CA THR A 216 -3.97 -0.61 -6.85
C THR A 216 -2.96 0.50 -7.17
N VAL A 217 -2.37 1.09 -6.14
CA VAL A 217 -1.30 2.09 -6.22
C VAL A 217 0.06 1.40 -6.10
N HIS A 218 0.91 1.57 -7.11
CA HIS A 218 2.27 1.02 -7.12
C HIS A 218 3.26 2.03 -6.54
N ILE A 219 3.85 1.69 -5.40
CA ILE A 219 4.67 2.58 -4.57
C ILE A 219 6.13 2.09 -4.57
N PRO A 220 7.05 2.88 -5.14
CA PRO A 220 8.49 2.63 -4.99
C PRO A 220 8.92 2.70 -3.51
N LEU A 221 9.73 1.74 -3.06
CA LEU A 221 10.20 1.63 -1.68
C LEU A 221 10.86 2.93 -1.17
N SER A 222 11.61 3.66 -2.00
CA SER A 222 12.24 4.93 -1.65
C SER A 222 11.25 6.09 -1.40
N SER A 223 10.00 5.99 -1.88
CA SER A 223 8.95 6.99 -1.68
C SER A 223 7.98 6.65 -0.54
N LEU A 224 7.92 5.37 -0.13
CA LEU A 224 6.89 4.84 0.76
C LEU A 224 6.67 5.67 2.04
N SER A 225 7.73 6.05 2.74
CA SER A 225 7.66 6.77 4.01
C SER A 225 7.32 8.26 3.87
N ARG A 226 7.27 8.80 2.65
CA ARG A 226 7.00 10.22 2.37
C ARG A 226 5.56 10.46 1.95
N LEU A 227 4.80 9.40 1.68
CA LEU A 227 3.41 9.49 1.28
C LEU A 227 2.50 9.70 2.49
N THR A 228 1.55 10.61 2.36
CA THR A 228 0.47 10.82 3.34
C THR A 228 -0.69 9.87 3.02
N PRO A 229 -1.16 9.04 3.98
CA PRO A 229 -2.26 8.10 3.75
C PRO A 229 -3.61 8.75 3.42
N GLU A 230 -3.89 9.93 3.97
CA GLU A 230 -5.21 10.59 3.96
C GLU A 230 -5.73 10.87 2.54
N GLN A 231 -4.85 11.15 1.59
CA GLN A 231 -5.28 11.41 0.20
C GLN A 231 -5.87 10.17 -0.48
N PHE A 232 -5.38 8.96 -0.14
CA PHE A 232 -5.76 7.72 -0.82
C PHE A 232 -7.12 7.19 -0.37
N THR A 233 -7.71 7.78 0.68
CA THR A 233 -9.06 7.42 1.14
C THR A 233 -10.15 7.93 0.20
N TRP A 234 -9.82 8.87 -0.70
CA TRP A 234 -10.75 9.44 -1.67
C TRP A 234 -11.01 8.53 -2.87
N ASN A 235 -10.13 7.54 -3.09
CA ASN A 235 -10.11 6.73 -4.31
C ASN A 235 -10.00 7.60 -5.57
N VAL A 236 -10.16 7.01 -6.76
CA VAL A 236 -10.17 7.75 -8.04
C VAL A 236 -11.52 8.44 -8.26
N PRO A 237 -11.56 9.57 -9.02
CA PRO A 237 -12.80 10.31 -9.26
C PRO A 237 -13.98 9.46 -9.74
N GLY A 238 -13.73 8.47 -10.60
CA GLY A 238 -14.75 7.60 -11.16
C GLY A 238 -15.41 6.65 -10.15
N LEU A 239 -14.74 6.34 -9.05
CA LEU A 239 -15.30 5.50 -7.97
C LEU A 239 -15.86 6.31 -6.80
N LEU A 240 -15.80 7.64 -6.86
CA LEU A 240 -16.18 8.50 -5.74
C LEU A 240 -17.67 8.39 -5.39
N ASP A 241 -18.54 8.28 -6.39
CA ASP A 241 -20.00 8.15 -6.17
C ASP A 241 -20.34 6.81 -5.50
N GLU A 242 -19.69 5.73 -5.95
CA GLU A 242 -19.81 4.42 -5.32
C GLU A 242 -19.24 4.41 -3.90
N LEU A 243 -18.14 5.13 -3.66
CA LEU A 243 -17.57 5.30 -2.34
C LEU A 243 -18.56 6.02 -1.41
N ILE A 244 -19.14 7.15 -1.82
CA ILE A 244 -20.16 7.87 -1.03
C ILE A 244 -21.36 6.97 -0.71
N LEU A 245 -21.86 6.23 -1.71
CA LEU A 245 -22.98 5.32 -1.50
C LEU A 245 -22.62 4.14 -0.59
N GLY A 246 -21.43 3.57 -0.77
CA GLY A 246 -20.87 2.52 0.07
C GLY A 246 -20.73 2.97 1.52
N MET A 247 -20.29 4.20 1.74
CA MET A 247 -20.19 4.84 3.06
C MET A 247 -21.55 4.94 3.75
N ILE A 248 -22.59 5.42 3.05
CA ILE A 248 -23.96 5.45 3.58
C ILE A 248 -24.42 4.03 3.95
N ARG A 249 -24.13 3.04 3.11
CA ARG A 249 -24.49 1.63 3.38
C ARG A 249 -23.71 1.01 4.54
N ALA A 250 -22.47 1.42 4.79
CA ALA A 250 -21.65 0.93 5.89
C ALA A 250 -22.10 1.48 7.26
N LEU A 251 -22.72 2.67 7.30
CA LEU A 251 -23.23 3.29 8.53
C LEU A 251 -24.20 2.36 9.30
N PRO A 252 -24.22 2.41 10.65
CA PRO A 252 -25.21 1.70 11.45
C PRO A 252 -26.64 2.06 11.05
N LYS A 253 -27.57 1.11 11.20
CA LYS A 253 -28.98 1.26 10.80
C LYS A 253 -29.61 2.55 11.33
N ALA A 254 -29.33 2.92 12.57
CA ALA A 254 -29.87 4.14 13.20
C ALA A 254 -29.43 5.45 12.50
N LEU A 255 -28.21 5.49 11.95
CA LEU A 255 -27.71 6.66 11.22
C LEU A 255 -28.15 6.63 9.76
N ARG A 256 -28.18 5.44 9.14
CA ARG A 256 -28.52 5.27 7.71
C ARG A 256 -29.92 5.78 7.34
N VAL A 257 -30.88 5.73 8.26
CA VAL A 257 -32.26 6.23 8.03
C VAL A 257 -32.29 7.71 7.64
N GLN A 258 -31.31 8.50 8.10
CA GLN A 258 -31.20 9.93 7.79
C GLN A 258 -30.84 10.20 6.31
N PHE A 259 -30.41 9.18 5.57
CA PHE A 259 -29.94 9.27 4.19
C PHE A 259 -30.93 8.69 3.18
N VAL A 260 -32.19 8.45 3.55
CA VAL A 260 -33.18 7.87 2.63
C VAL A 260 -33.88 8.98 1.83
N PRO A 261 -33.93 8.91 0.48
CA PRO A 261 -33.35 7.89 -0.40
C PRO A 261 -31.81 7.98 -0.56
N ALA A 262 -31.12 6.85 -0.44
CA ALA A 262 -29.65 6.81 -0.44
C ALA A 262 -29.00 7.38 -1.71
N PRO A 263 -29.52 7.13 -2.93
CA PRO A 263 -28.96 7.73 -4.15
C PRO A 263 -29.08 9.26 -4.17
N ASP A 264 -30.17 9.81 -3.63
CA ASP A 264 -30.40 11.26 -3.61
C ASP A 264 -29.46 11.93 -2.60
N ALA A 265 -29.34 11.34 -1.41
CA ALA A 265 -28.38 11.76 -0.40
C ALA A 265 -26.94 11.72 -0.92
N ALA A 266 -26.56 10.65 -1.63
CA ALA A 266 -25.23 10.54 -2.23
C ALA A 266 -24.97 11.65 -3.25
N ARG A 267 -25.94 11.96 -4.14
CA ARG A 267 -25.83 13.06 -5.10
C ARG A 267 -25.68 14.42 -4.43
N SER A 268 -26.41 14.69 -3.35
CA SER A 268 -26.27 15.93 -2.57
C SER A 268 -24.89 16.05 -1.93
N ILE A 269 -24.36 14.96 -1.38
CA ILE A 269 -22.99 14.92 -0.83
C ILE A 269 -21.95 15.16 -1.94
N ARG A 270 -22.10 14.50 -3.09
CA ARG A 270 -21.20 14.67 -4.23
C ARG A 270 -21.17 16.12 -4.71
N SER A 271 -22.35 16.73 -4.89
CA SER A 271 -22.49 18.14 -5.27
C SER A 271 -21.84 19.09 -4.27
N TRP A 272 -21.96 18.81 -2.97
CA TRP A 272 -21.27 19.58 -1.94
C TRP A 272 -19.74 19.44 -2.05
N ILE A 273 -19.23 18.23 -2.27
CA ILE A 273 -17.80 17.97 -2.43
C ILE A 273 -17.26 18.72 -3.65
N ASP A 274 -17.89 18.61 -4.81
CA ASP A 274 -17.45 19.30 -6.04
C ASP A 274 -17.41 20.82 -5.85
N GLY A 275 -18.31 21.39 -5.03
CA GLY A 275 -18.32 22.81 -4.70
C GLY A 275 -17.20 23.27 -3.75
N HIS A 276 -16.64 22.37 -2.93
CA HIS A 276 -15.59 22.69 -1.95
C HIS A 276 -14.20 22.20 -2.38
N TYR A 277 -14.14 21.20 -3.26
CA TYR A 277 -12.93 20.55 -3.75
C TYR A 277 -12.98 20.51 -5.29
N PRO A 278 -12.69 21.64 -5.95
CA PRO A 278 -12.72 21.72 -7.42
C PRO A 278 -11.65 20.83 -8.07
N GLU A 279 -10.56 20.54 -7.35
CA GLU A 279 -9.58 19.53 -7.71
C GLU A 279 -9.64 18.40 -6.68
N LEU A 280 -9.58 17.15 -7.15
CA LEU A 280 -9.58 15.96 -6.29
C LEU A 280 -8.16 15.44 -6.08
N PRO A 281 -7.86 14.79 -4.94
CA PRO A 281 -6.55 14.18 -4.72
C PRO A 281 -6.19 13.18 -5.82
N GLY A 282 -4.89 13.08 -6.14
CA GLY A 282 -4.39 12.14 -7.14
C GLY A 282 -4.49 12.62 -8.59
N THR A 283 -5.28 13.67 -8.86
CA THR A 283 -5.42 14.27 -10.20
C THR A 283 -4.29 15.23 -10.54
N GLU A 284 -4.12 15.56 -11.82
CA GLU A 284 -3.19 16.59 -12.27
C GLU A 284 -3.87 17.68 -13.11
N HIS A 285 -3.35 18.91 -13.04
CA HIS A 285 -3.71 20.01 -13.90
C HIS A 285 -2.44 20.66 -14.47
N GLY A 286 -2.31 20.66 -15.81
CA GLY A 286 -1.16 21.27 -16.48
C GLY A 286 0.21 20.70 -16.04
N ARG A 287 0.28 19.38 -15.82
CA ARG A 287 1.47 18.63 -15.33
C ARG A 287 1.89 18.92 -13.88
N LYS A 288 1.01 19.53 -13.09
CA LYS A 288 1.20 19.69 -11.64
C LYS A 288 0.14 18.87 -10.89
N PRO A 289 0.50 18.21 -9.78
CA PRO A 289 -0.48 17.53 -8.94
C PRO A 289 -1.49 18.53 -8.37
N ALA A 290 -2.73 18.08 -8.22
CA ALA A 290 -3.75 18.82 -7.48
C ALA A 290 -3.25 19.14 -6.06
N LEU A 291 -3.47 20.37 -5.64
CA LEU A 291 -3.03 20.85 -4.34
C LEU A 291 -4.13 20.68 -3.28
N PRO A 292 -3.78 20.35 -2.03
CA PRO A 292 -4.76 20.30 -0.96
C PRO A 292 -5.38 21.67 -0.73
N PRO A 293 -6.62 21.73 -0.21
CA PRO A 293 -7.27 23.01 0.09
C PRO A 293 -6.47 23.78 1.14
N LEU A 294 -6.55 25.11 1.04
CA LEU A 294 -6.00 26.02 2.04
C LEU A 294 -6.94 26.08 3.24
N ASN A 295 -6.38 26.07 4.45
CA ASN A 295 -7.16 26.36 5.65
C ASN A 295 -7.60 27.85 5.68
N ASP A 296 -8.48 28.21 6.61
CA ASP A 296 -8.94 29.60 6.80
C ASP A 296 -7.78 30.60 7.01
N ASP A 297 -6.63 30.13 7.50
CA ASP A 297 -5.39 30.91 7.70
C ASP A 297 -4.50 30.99 6.44
N GLY A 298 -4.92 30.41 5.31
CA GLY A 298 -4.16 30.39 4.06
C GLY A 298 -2.96 29.41 4.06
N GLU A 299 -2.91 28.47 5.00
CA GLU A 299 -1.87 27.44 5.10
C GLU A 299 -2.36 26.09 4.56
N THR A 300 -1.50 25.38 3.82
CA THR A 300 -1.77 24.00 3.36
C THR A 300 -1.38 23.02 4.47
N THR A 301 -2.36 22.26 4.99
CA THR A 301 -2.09 21.23 6.02
C THR A 301 -2.07 19.79 5.48
N GLY A 302 -2.23 19.64 4.16
CA GLY A 302 -2.35 18.34 3.49
C GLY A 302 -3.79 18.03 3.10
N TRP A 303 -4.00 16.94 2.37
CA TRP A 303 -5.34 16.49 2.00
C TRP A 303 -6.07 15.98 3.26
N PRO A 304 -7.31 16.43 3.52
CA PRO A 304 -8.10 15.83 4.58
C PRO A 304 -8.49 14.40 4.20
N ASP A 305 -8.65 13.56 5.21
CA ASP A 305 -9.22 12.22 5.04
C ASP A 305 -10.68 12.31 4.53
N PHE A 306 -11.02 11.44 3.58
CA PHE A 306 -12.35 11.38 2.99
C PHE A 306 -13.44 11.10 4.03
N PHE A 307 -13.15 10.33 5.08
CA PHE A 307 -14.11 10.06 6.17
C PHE A 307 -14.54 11.36 6.87
N HIS A 308 -13.59 12.28 7.08
CA HIS A 308 -13.86 13.59 7.65
C HIS A 308 -14.68 14.46 6.70
N VAL A 309 -14.31 14.49 5.41
CA VAL A 309 -15.03 15.25 4.39
C VAL A 309 -16.46 14.76 4.21
N PHE A 310 -16.67 13.44 4.13
CA PHE A 310 -17.99 12.83 4.08
C PHE A 310 -18.85 13.25 5.28
N THR A 311 -18.28 13.24 6.49
CA THR A 311 -19.01 13.65 7.71
C THR A 311 -19.45 15.11 7.62
N LYS A 312 -18.53 16.00 7.23
CA LYS A 312 -18.82 17.43 7.07
C LYS A 312 -19.89 17.66 5.99
N ALA A 313 -19.74 17.03 4.83
CA ALA A 313 -20.69 17.11 3.73
C ALA A 313 -22.07 16.58 4.13
N ALA A 314 -22.15 15.49 4.88
CA ALA A 314 -23.41 14.92 5.36
C ALA A 314 -24.12 15.85 6.37
N ILE A 315 -23.37 16.52 7.25
CA ILE A 315 -23.94 17.51 8.19
C ILE A 315 -24.45 18.73 7.41
N ASP A 316 -23.64 19.29 6.52
CA ASP A 316 -23.95 20.55 5.84
C ASP A 316 -25.00 20.40 4.74
N ALA A 317 -24.92 19.34 3.92
CA ALA A 317 -25.81 19.13 2.78
C ALA A 317 -27.13 18.45 3.15
N ILE A 318 -27.14 17.59 4.18
CA ILE A 318 -28.31 16.76 4.56
C ILE A 318 -28.87 17.15 5.94
N GLY A 319 -28.08 17.81 6.79
CA GLY A 319 -28.45 18.02 8.19
C GLY A 319 -28.29 16.76 9.05
N ALA A 320 -27.44 15.82 8.63
CA ALA A 320 -27.25 14.56 9.32
C ALA A 320 -26.59 14.76 10.70
N GLN A 321 -27.03 14.00 11.70
CA GLN A 321 -26.43 13.97 13.04
C GLN A 321 -25.42 12.83 13.12
N ILE A 322 -24.19 13.08 12.65
CA ILE A 322 -23.08 12.12 12.66
C ILE A 322 -21.90 12.71 13.43
N HIS A 323 -21.30 11.89 14.30
CA HIS A 323 -20.05 12.22 14.97
C HIS A 323 -18.84 11.71 14.15
N PRO A 324 -17.73 12.46 14.04
CA PRO A 324 -16.55 12.02 13.27
C PRO A 324 -15.99 10.65 13.69
N GLN A 325 -16.11 10.28 14.97
CA GLN A 325 -15.64 8.99 15.50
C GLN A 325 -16.53 7.78 15.15
N VAL A 326 -17.59 7.97 14.35
CA VAL A 326 -18.44 6.85 13.90
C VAL A 326 -17.69 5.93 12.93
N PHE A 327 -16.72 6.46 12.18
CA PHE A 327 -15.92 5.70 11.22
C PHE A 327 -14.73 5.03 11.93
N THR A 328 -14.99 3.91 12.60
CA THR A 328 -13.95 3.03 13.14
C THR A 328 -13.40 2.10 12.06
N ASP A 329 -12.21 1.52 12.27
CA ASP A 329 -11.61 0.52 11.36
C ASP A 329 -12.60 -0.62 11.03
N ASP A 330 -13.34 -1.12 12.04
CA ASP A 330 -14.39 -2.14 11.85
C ASP A 330 -15.50 -1.71 10.88
N LEU A 331 -15.83 -0.42 10.82
CA LEU A 331 -16.84 0.10 9.91
C LEU A 331 -16.26 0.30 8.51
N ILE A 332 -15.00 0.73 8.43
CA ILE A 332 -14.25 0.83 7.17
C ILE A 332 -14.10 -0.55 6.52
N ASP A 333 -13.89 -1.59 7.33
CA ASP A 333 -13.81 -2.99 6.86
C ASP A 333 -15.14 -3.53 6.31
N ARG A 334 -16.28 -2.88 6.59
CA ARG A 334 -17.58 -3.23 5.99
C ARG A 334 -17.78 -2.67 4.58
N LEU A 335 -16.93 -1.73 4.15
CA LEU A 335 -16.96 -1.26 2.76
C LEU A 335 -16.59 -2.41 1.83
N ALA A 336 -17.16 -2.38 0.62
CA ALA A 336 -16.74 -3.32 -0.41
C ALA A 336 -15.22 -3.19 -0.66
N PRO A 337 -14.47 -4.30 -0.81
CA PRO A 337 -13.01 -4.28 -0.89
C PRO A 337 -12.46 -3.34 -1.98
N TYR A 338 -13.13 -3.24 -3.12
CA TYR A 338 -12.73 -2.41 -4.26
C TYR A 338 -12.86 -0.90 -4.01
N LEU A 339 -13.68 -0.48 -3.04
CA LEU A 339 -13.81 0.93 -2.66
C LEU A 339 -12.62 1.41 -1.81
N ARG A 340 -11.75 0.49 -1.38
CA ARG A 340 -10.52 0.79 -0.66
C ARG A 340 -9.33 0.52 -1.58
N MET A 341 -8.50 1.54 -1.79
CA MET A 341 -7.31 1.38 -2.61
C MET A 341 -6.37 0.31 -2.01
N THR A 342 -5.78 -0.49 -2.89
CA THR A 342 -4.72 -1.43 -2.56
C THR A 342 -3.38 -0.75 -2.80
N PHE A 343 -2.38 -1.05 -1.97
CA PHE A 343 -1.02 -0.54 -2.13
C PHE A 343 -0.07 -1.70 -2.43
N SER A 344 0.73 -1.56 -3.49
CA SER A 344 1.78 -2.49 -3.89
C SER A 344 3.14 -1.83 -3.69
N VAL A 345 3.95 -2.34 -2.75
CA VAL A 345 5.31 -1.83 -2.52
C VAL A 345 6.27 -2.53 -3.48
N GLU A 346 6.93 -1.75 -4.31
CA GLU A 346 7.86 -2.23 -5.34
C GLU A 346 9.30 -1.81 -5.04
N ASN A 347 10.26 -2.66 -5.41
CA ASN A 347 11.67 -2.30 -5.33
C ASN A 347 12.02 -1.24 -6.40
N ASP A 348 12.84 -0.25 -6.04
CA ASP A 348 13.19 0.90 -6.90
C ASP A 348 13.96 0.52 -8.18
N GLY A 349 14.47 -0.71 -8.26
CA GLY A 349 15.38 -1.20 -9.29
C GLY A 349 14.84 -1.30 -10.73
N ALA A 350 13.52 -1.16 -10.96
CA ALA A 350 12.96 -1.32 -12.31
C ALA A 350 12.87 -0.01 -13.14
N ARG A 351 12.94 1.17 -12.51
CA ARG A 351 12.73 2.46 -13.21
C ARG A 351 13.94 2.97 -14.01
N GLN A 352 15.13 2.36 -13.89
CA GLN A 352 16.37 2.94 -14.46
C GLN A 352 16.69 2.60 -15.93
N VAL A 353 15.94 1.72 -16.60
CA VAL A 353 16.27 1.32 -17.99
C VAL A 353 15.48 2.10 -19.07
N ALA A 354 14.36 2.75 -18.72
CA ALA A 354 13.45 3.36 -19.71
C ALA A 354 13.80 4.81 -20.15
N GLY A 355 14.90 5.40 -19.68
CA GLY A 355 15.30 6.77 -20.02
C GLY A 355 16.12 6.94 -21.31
N ARG A 356 16.37 5.87 -22.07
CA ARG A 356 17.15 5.90 -23.32
C ARG A 356 16.46 5.10 -24.42
N ARG A 357 15.37 5.63 -24.99
CA ARG A 357 14.94 5.32 -26.37
C ARG A 357 13.77 6.21 -26.78
N HIS A 358 14.09 7.44 -27.16
CA HIS A 358 13.31 8.17 -28.16
C HIS A 358 14.25 8.69 -29.24
N GLY A 359 13.92 8.39 -30.49
CA GLY A 359 14.46 9.03 -31.69
C GLY A 359 15.55 8.27 -32.43
N HIS A 360 15.19 7.33 -33.31
CA HIS A 360 15.49 7.48 -34.75
C HIS A 360 14.72 6.47 -35.59
N HIS A 361 13.81 6.99 -36.41
CA HIS A 361 13.19 6.30 -37.52
C HIS A 361 14.15 6.41 -38.71
N GLY A 362 14.57 5.31 -39.30
CA GLY A 362 15.49 5.30 -40.45
C GLY A 362 15.89 3.88 -40.82
N GLY A 363 15.31 3.37 -41.91
CA GLY A 363 15.58 2.02 -42.40
C GLY A 363 17.00 1.82 -42.92
N ASN A 364 17.46 0.57 -42.93
CA ASN A 364 17.88 -0.08 -44.16
C ASN A 364 18.04 -1.60 -43.96
N GLU A 365 17.95 -2.29 -45.07
CA GLU A 365 17.91 -3.72 -45.30
C GLU A 365 19.16 -4.54 -44.88
N ARG A 366 18.90 -5.83 -44.64
CA ARG A 366 19.70 -7.04 -44.96
C ARG A 366 21.15 -7.16 -44.45
N SER A 367 21.35 -8.19 -43.61
CA SER A 367 22.28 -9.31 -43.92
C SER A 367 22.20 -10.37 -42.81
N GLY A 368 21.99 -11.63 -43.18
CA GLY A 368 21.80 -12.75 -42.25
C GLY A 368 23.09 -13.45 -41.81
N ARG A 369 22.97 -14.27 -40.75
CA ARG A 369 23.68 -15.56 -40.66
C ARG A 369 23.15 -16.46 -39.53
N ASN A 370 22.87 -17.70 -39.93
CA ASN A 370 22.71 -18.96 -39.21
C ASN A 370 23.17 -19.08 -37.75
N GLY A 371 22.35 -19.78 -36.96
CA GLY A 371 22.75 -20.55 -35.78
C GLY A 371 21.66 -21.51 -35.34
N LYS A 372 21.77 -22.79 -35.72
CA LYS A 372 20.92 -23.91 -35.29
C LYS A 372 21.05 -24.16 -33.78
N ASN A 373 19.94 -24.45 -33.09
CA ASN A 373 19.89 -25.59 -32.16
C ASN A 373 18.46 -26.01 -31.78
N GLU A 374 18.28 -27.33 -31.75
CA GLU A 374 17.07 -28.11 -31.49
C GLU A 374 16.69 -28.08 -29.99
N ARG A 375 15.42 -27.76 -29.67
CA ARG A 375 14.34 -28.65 -29.17
C ARG A 375 14.65 -29.55 -27.96
N ASN A 376 14.10 -29.16 -26.82
CA ASN A 376 13.34 -29.97 -25.85
C ASN A 376 12.55 -28.96 -24.98
N GLY A 377 11.24 -28.96 -24.79
CA GLY A 377 10.27 -30.04 -24.70
C GLY A 377 9.68 -30.05 -23.28
N GLY A 378 8.86 -29.07 -22.93
CA GLY A 378 8.22 -28.96 -21.61
C GLY A 378 7.18 -27.84 -21.60
N ASN A 379 5.91 -28.24 -21.60
CA ASN A 379 4.72 -27.42 -21.84
C ASN A 379 4.12 -26.98 -20.50
N GLU A 380 4.29 -25.73 -20.11
CA GLU A 380 3.48 -25.07 -19.08
C GLU A 380 2.99 -23.74 -19.66
N ARG A 381 1.70 -23.72 -20.00
CA ARG A 381 1.00 -22.53 -20.49
C ARG A 381 0.79 -21.60 -19.30
N ASN A 382 1.60 -20.57 -19.21
CA ASN A 382 1.37 -19.42 -18.34
C ASN A 382 0.70 -18.33 -19.19
N GLU A 383 -0.48 -17.91 -18.76
CA GLU A 383 -1.28 -16.86 -19.36
C GLU A 383 -0.44 -15.59 -19.52
N ARG A 384 -0.28 -15.18 -20.78
CA ARG A 384 0.39 -13.94 -21.15
C ARG A 384 -0.57 -12.80 -20.92
N ASN A 385 -0.49 -12.21 -19.73
CA ASN A 385 -1.04 -10.87 -19.53
C ASN A 385 -0.17 -9.87 -20.29
N GLY A 386 -0.71 -9.35 -21.39
CA GLY A 386 -0.08 -8.37 -22.27
C GLY A 386 -0.17 -6.98 -21.68
N GLY A 387 0.89 -6.54 -21.02
CA GLY A 387 1.06 -5.16 -20.56
C GLY A 387 2.55 -4.82 -20.48
N ASN A 388 3.07 -4.21 -21.53
CA ASN A 388 4.49 -3.92 -21.72
C ASN A 388 4.94 -2.75 -20.83
N GLY A 389 5.63 -3.03 -19.71
CA GLY A 389 6.29 -2.02 -18.89
C GLY A 389 6.96 -2.64 -17.66
N THR A 390 8.28 -2.50 -17.57
CA THR A 390 9.16 -2.98 -16.49
C THR A 390 8.58 -2.80 -15.08
N ASN A 391 7.96 -3.83 -14.51
CA ASN A 391 7.47 -3.83 -13.13
C ASN A 391 8.64 -4.04 -12.15
N GLY A 392 8.71 -3.21 -11.10
CA GLY A 392 9.52 -3.53 -9.94
C GLY A 392 9.05 -4.85 -9.33
N ALA A 393 9.96 -5.66 -8.81
CA ALA A 393 9.56 -6.86 -8.08
C ALA A 393 8.69 -6.43 -6.89
N VAL A 394 7.43 -6.89 -6.88
CA VAL A 394 6.47 -6.60 -5.82
C VAL A 394 6.95 -7.26 -4.52
N MET A 395 7.15 -6.45 -3.48
CA MET A 395 7.63 -6.91 -2.18
C MET A 395 6.47 -7.27 -1.24
N ALA A 396 5.40 -6.49 -1.28
CA ALA A 396 4.18 -6.74 -0.51
C ALA A 396 3.00 -5.94 -1.08
N THR A 397 1.81 -6.47 -0.88
CA THR A 397 0.55 -5.79 -1.15
C THR A 397 -0.29 -5.66 0.14
N GLY A 398 -1.16 -4.66 0.22
CA GLY A 398 -2.09 -4.52 1.33
C GLY A 398 -3.02 -3.30 1.22
N LYS A 399 -4.10 -3.29 1.99
CA LYS A 399 -5.10 -2.18 2.02
C LYS A 399 -4.72 -1.04 2.98
N SER A 400 -3.69 -1.20 3.81
CA SER A 400 -3.24 -0.19 4.77
C SER A 400 -1.84 0.30 4.44
N LEU A 401 -1.74 1.53 3.94
CA LEU A 401 -0.46 2.19 3.68
C LEU A 401 0.36 2.34 4.96
N ILE A 402 -0.30 2.68 6.08
CA ILE A 402 0.32 2.81 7.40
C ILE A 402 0.98 1.48 7.82
N ALA A 403 0.29 0.35 7.66
CA ALA A 403 0.84 -0.96 8.00
C ALA A 403 2.08 -1.29 7.14
N LEU A 404 2.05 -0.97 5.84
CA LEU A 404 3.19 -1.15 4.94
C LEU A 404 4.35 -0.23 5.29
N GLN A 405 4.09 1.04 5.59
CA GLN A 405 5.09 2.01 6.06
C GLN A 405 5.78 1.53 7.34
N ARG A 406 5.02 1.00 8.31
CA ARG A 406 5.58 0.40 9.54
C ARG A 406 6.46 -0.81 9.22
N ARG A 407 5.97 -1.74 8.39
CA ARG A 407 6.67 -2.97 8.03
C ARG A 407 8.00 -2.71 7.32
N PHE A 408 8.02 -1.72 6.43
CA PHE A 408 9.17 -1.44 5.57
C PHE A 408 9.96 -0.19 5.99
N ALA A 409 9.73 0.38 7.18
CA ALA A 409 10.32 1.64 7.62
C ALA A 409 11.86 1.69 7.44
N SER A 410 12.59 0.68 7.94
CA SER A 410 14.05 0.62 7.84
C SER A 410 14.54 0.46 6.40
N GLN A 411 13.86 -0.39 5.62
CA GLN A 411 14.23 -0.66 4.22
C GLN A 411 13.93 0.55 3.31
N ALA A 412 12.81 1.23 3.56
CA ALA A 412 12.43 2.47 2.87
C ALA A 412 13.44 3.59 3.17
N GLN A 413 13.87 3.73 4.42
CA GLN A 413 14.89 4.70 4.80
C GLN A 413 16.24 4.42 4.12
N GLU A 414 16.67 3.17 4.08
CA GLU A 414 17.90 2.77 3.40
C GLU A 414 17.80 2.97 1.88
N SER A 415 16.69 2.56 1.26
CA SER A 415 16.47 2.77 -0.18
C SER A 415 16.42 4.26 -0.54
N ALA A 416 15.74 5.07 0.27
CA ALA A 416 15.71 6.52 0.08
C ALA A 416 17.10 7.14 0.18
N ARG A 417 17.92 6.73 1.17
CA ARG A 417 19.31 7.17 1.29
C ARG A 417 20.13 6.78 0.06
N ASN A 418 20.03 5.53 -0.39
CA ASN A 418 20.73 5.05 -1.57
C ASN A 418 20.30 5.78 -2.86
N ALA A 419 19.00 6.06 -3.01
CA ALA A 419 18.49 6.81 -4.16
C ALA A 419 19.04 8.25 -4.18
N VAL A 420 19.12 8.90 -3.01
CA VAL A 420 19.69 10.25 -2.88
C VAL A 420 21.20 10.24 -3.12
N THR A 421 21.96 9.30 -2.54
CA THR A 421 23.41 9.20 -2.76
C THR A 421 23.74 8.92 -4.22
N HIS A 422 22.98 8.05 -4.90
CA HIS A 422 23.14 7.81 -6.33
C HIS A 422 22.84 9.07 -7.17
N LYS A 423 21.75 9.80 -6.86
CA LYS A 423 21.44 11.07 -7.54
C LYS A 423 22.54 12.12 -7.30
N ALA A 424 23.04 12.22 -6.08
CA ALA A 424 24.14 13.12 -5.72
C ALA A 424 25.43 12.77 -6.48
N ALA A 425 25.82 11.49 -6.51
CA ALA A 425 26.99 11.04 -7.27
C ALA A 425 26.84 11.28 -8.78
N ALA A 426 25.64 11.04 -9.34
CA ALA A 426 25.35 11.32 -10.74
C ALA A 426 25.37 12.83 -11.06
N ALA A 427 24.90 13.68 -10.14
CA ALA A 427 24.96 15.13 -10.27
C ALA A 427 26.39 15.66 -10.18
N GLN A 428 27.18 15.15 -9.23
CA GLN A 428 28.61 15.46 -9.10
C GLN A 428 29.39 15.02 -10.35
N GLY A 429 29.10 13.84 -10.90
CA GLY A 429 29.68 13.36 -12.16
C GLY A 429 29.30 14.21 -13.39
N ARG A 430 28.23 15.03 -13.29
CA ARG A 430 27.83 16.02 -14.31
C ARG A 430 28.32 17.43 -13.99
N GLY A 431 29.14 17.61 -12.95
CA GLY A 431 29.68 18.91 -12.53
C GLY A 431 28.68 19.83 -11.82
N ALA A 432 27.53 19.31 -11.38
CA ALA A 432 26.58 20.10 -10.59
C ALA A 432 27.06 20.22 -9.14
N VAL A 433 26.84 21.38 -8.52
CA VAL A 433 27.12 21.61 -7.09
C VAL A 433 26.15 20.75 -6.28
N VAL A 434 26.69 19.89 -5.41
CA VAL A 434 25.90 19.03 -4.52
C VAL A 434 26.04 19.57 -3.11
N GLU A 435 24.98 20.19 -2.59
CA GLU A 435 24.89 20.60 -1.19
C GLU A 435 24.34 19.48 -0.32
N ARG A 436 24.82 19.40 0.92
CA ARG A 436 24.28 18.48 1.92
C ARG A 436 22.83 18.87 2.25
N ALA A 437 21.96 17.89 2.40
CA ALA A 437 20.57 18.11 2.78
C ALA A 437 20.48 18.81 4.16
N ASN A 438 19.78 19.94 4.21
CA ASN A 438 19.49 20.69 5.44
C ASN A 438 18.48 19.93 6.31
N LEU A 439 18.62 20.05 7.63
CA LEU A 439 17.87 19.27 8.64
C LEU A 439 16.36 19.56 8.61
N LEU A 440 15.95 20.73 8.09
CA LEU A 440 14.58 21.23 8.20
C LEU A 440 13.68 21.03 6.97
N HIS A 441 14.24 20.80 5.78
CA HIS A 441 13.47 20.67 4.54
C HIS A 441 13.78 19.42 3.70
N LYS A 442 14.81 18.63 4.07
CA LYS A 442 15.30 17.51 3.25
C LYS A 442 15.66 16.25 4.05
N ALA A 443 15.25 16.16 5.32
CA ALA A 443 15.36 14.93 6.09
C ALA A 443 14.37 13.90 5.52
N GLY A 444 14.77 13.21 4.45
CA GLY A 444 13.96 12.15 3.87
C GLY A 444 13.66 11.06 4.89
N ALA A 445 12.51 10.37 4.74
CA ALA A 445 12.22 9.07 5.33
C ALA A 445 12.74 8.84 6.78
N THR A 446 12.55 9.77 7.71
CA THR A 446 12.92 9.55 9.12
C THR A 446 11.72 9.13 9.92
N THR A 447 11.85 8.12 10.78
CA THR A 447 10.80 7.72 11.73
C THR A 447 10.72 8.60 12.98
N GLU A 448 11.62 9.57 13.10
CA GLU A 448 11.75 10.45 14.26
C GLU A 448 11.05 11.78 14.04
N SER A 449 10.60 12.42 15.13
CA SER A 449 10.00 13.75 15.04
C SER A 449 11.04 14.80 14.67
N ARG A 450 10.60 15.83 13.94
CA ARG A 450 11.37 17.04 13.62
C ARG A 450 11.97 17.66 14.86
N SER A 451 11.19 17.83 15.92
CA SER A 451 11.67 18.35 17.21
C SER A 451 12.82 17.51 17.80
N SER A 452 12.73 16.17 17.72
CA SER A 452 13.78 15.27 18.22
C SER A 452 15.06 15.38 17.39
N MET A 453 14.93 15.49 16.07
CA MET A 453 16.07 15.70 15.18
C MET A 453 16.75 17.04 15.44
N LEU A 454 15.97 18.11 15.66
CA LEU A 454 16.50 19.43 15.99
C LEU A 454 17.19 19.45 17.35
N TRP A 455 16.62 18.83 18.38
CA TRP A 455 17.27 18.73 19.68
C TRP A 455 18.58 17.93 19.61
N ARG A 456 18.61 16.86 18.80
CA ARG A 456 19.84 16.11 18.57
C ARG A 456 20.91 16.95 17.86
N ALA A 457 20.52 17.67 16.81
CA ALA A 457 21.43 18.56 16.10
C ALA A 457 21.96 19.68 17.01
N ALA A 458 21.11 20.32 17.80
CA ALA A 458 21.52 21.32 18.78
C ALA A 458 22.47 20.74 19.83
N ARG A 459 22.21 19.52 20.32
CA ARG A 459 23.08 18.81 21.26
C ARG A 459 24.43 18.46 20.65
N ASP A 460 24.48 18.10 19.38
CA ASP A 460 25.73 17.81 18.67
C ASP A 460 26.55 19.11 18.44
N MET A 461 25.89 20.25 18.24
CA MET A 461 26.54 21.57 18.14
C MET A 461 27.09 22.07 19.49
N LEU A 462 26.37 21.84 20.58
CA LEU A 462 26.74 22.28 21.94
C LEU A 462 27.60 21.26 22.71
N HIS A 463 27.95 20.13 22.08
CA HIS A 463 28.50 18.99 22.79
C HIS A 463 29.74 19.33 23.63
N LEU A 464 29.68 19.02 24.92
CA LEU A 464 30.81 19.11 25.84
C LEU A 464 31.44 17.73 26.05
N PRO A 465 32.77 17.63 26.17
CA PRO A 465 33.44 16.39 26.51
C PRO A 465 32.92 15.79 27.82
N ASP A 466 32.70 14.47 27.86
CA ASP A 466 32.10 13.81 29.02
C ASP A 466 32.92 14.00 30.31
N GLU A 467 34.25 14.06 30.21
CA GLU A 467 35.14 14.30 31.34
C GLU A 467 35.01 15.72 31.90
N ARG A 468 34.66 16.70 31.06
CA ARG A 468 34.43 18.08 31.49
C ARG A 468 33.24 18.17 32.45
N ILE A 469 32.20 17.37 32.20
CA ILE A 469 31.00 17.32 33.03
C ILE A 469 31.22 16.48 34.29
N SER A 470 31.75 15.27 34.13
CA SER A 470 31.91 14.33 35.24
C SER A 470 32.97 14.73 36.27
N SER A 471 34.02 15.47 35.85
CA SER A 471 35.08 15.94 36.76
C SER A 471 34.63 16.98 37.80
N ARG A 472 33.49 17.66 37.56
CA ARG A 472 32.94 18.65 38.48
C ARG A 472 32.05 18.06 39.58
N TRP A 473 31.70 16.78 39.51
CA TRP A 473 30.88 16.11 40.53
C TRP A 473 31.68 15.88 41.81
N LEU A 474 31.15 16.31 42.95
CA LEU A 474 31.84 16.21 44.24
C LEU A 474 31.39 14.96 45.00
N GLY A 475 32.33 14.13 45.47
CA GLY A 475 32.14 13.07 46.47
C GLY A 475 30.79 12.32 46.42
N THR A 476 29.83 12.76 47.24
CA THR A 476 28.50 12.16 47.36
C THR A 476 27.63 12.31 46.11
N GLU A 477 27.77 13.40 45.36
CA GLU A 477 27.04 13.65 44.11
C GLU A 477 27.47 12.66 43.03
N ALA A 478 28.78 12.45 42.89
CA ALA A 478 29.33 11.47 41.96
C ALA A 478 28.83 10.05 42.26
N LEU A 479 28.72 9.70 43.55
CA LEU A 479 28.21 8.39 43.97
C LEU A 479 26.71 8.23 43.70
N MET A 480 25.91 9.29 43.90
CA MET A 480 24.49 9.28 43.56
C MET A 480 24.28 9.17 42.05
N LEU A 481 24.98 9.96 41.25
CA LEU A 481 24.90 9.91 39.79
C LEU A 481 25.40 8.57 39.24
N ALA A 482 26.41 7.95 39.86
CA ALA A 482 26.86 6.60 39.52
C ALA A 482 25.81 5.51 39.80
N SER A 483 24.87 5.75 40.72
CA SER A 483 23.73 4.84 40.97
C SER A 483 22.55 5.02 40.01
N ALA A 484 22.61 6.00 39.10
CA ALA A 484 21.57 6.21 38.10
C ALA A 484 21.43 4.97 37.19
N PRO A 485 20.23 4.70 36.63
CA PRO A 485 19.96 3.51 35.84
C PRO A 485 20.55 3.59 34.41
N TYR A 486 21.86 3.84 34.29
CA TYR A 486 22.57 3.95 33.02
C TYR A 486 23.73 2.93 32.97
N PRO A 487 24.03 2.38 31.78
CA PRO A 487 25.11 1.39 31.64
C PRO A 487 26.51 2.00 31.77
N SER A 488 26.65 3.32 31.60
CA SER A 488 27.93 4.02 31.70
C SER A 488 27.74 5.50 32.04
N THR A 489 28.81 6.13 32.56
CA THR A 489 28.86 7.58 32.81
C THR A 489 28.65 8.38 31.53
N THR A 490 29.20 7.94 30.40
CA THR A 490 28.98 8.57 29.07
C THR A 490 27.51 8.58 28.68
N ALA A 491 26.78 7.48 28.90
CA ALA A 491 25.34 7.43 28.60
C ALA A 491 24.54 8.41 29.48
N LEU A 492 24.87 8.49 30.78
CA LEU A 492 24.26 9.45 31.70
C LEU A 492 24.56 10.90 31.30
N VAL A 493 25.82 11.22 31.02
CA VAL A 493 26.27 12.55 30.61
C VAL A 493 25.63 12.98 29.30
N GLY A 494 25.53 12.06 28.32
CA GLY A 494 24.81 12.32 27.07
C GLY A 494 23.34 12.68 27.29
N ASP A 495 22.67 12.01 28.23
CA ASP A 495 21.27 12.27 28.55
C ASP A 495 21.06 13.59 29.33
N LEU A 496 21.97 13.90 30.27
CA LEU A 496 22.03 15.22 30.94
C LEU A 496 22.21 16.36 29.93
N GLN A 497 23.13 16.20 28.99
CA GLN A 497 23.39 17.17 27.91
C GLN A 497 22.15 17.37 27.03
N MET A 498 21.45 16.30 26.68
CA MET A 498 20.22 16.37 25.89
C MET A 498 19.09 17.10 26.64
N ALA A 499 18.89 16.79 27.91
CA ALA A 499 17.89 17.45 28.74
C ALA A 499 18.18 18.95 28.94
N ALA A 500 19.46 19.33 29.06
CA ALA A 500 19.87 20.74 29.11
C ALA A 500 19.53 21.47 27.79
N VAL A 501 19.76 20.85 26.63
CA VAL A 501 19.34 21.43 25.34
C VAL A 501 17.82 21.62 25.29
N LYS A 502 17.03 20.61 25.71
CA LYS A 502 15.56 20.73 25.75
C LYS A 502 15.10 21.87 26.66
N ARG A 503 15.77 22.06 27.81
CA ARG A 503 15.46 23.13 28.77
C ARG A 503 15.78 24.52 28.23
N LEU A 504 16.86 24.66 27.46
CA LEU A 504 17.27 25.94 26.89
C LEU A 504 16.53 26.29 25.60
N LEU A 505 16.09 25.27 24.86
CA LEU A 505 15.37 25.41 23.59
C LEU A 505 13.99 24.71 23.66
N PRO A 506 13.05 25.20 24.48
CA PRO A 506 11.73 24.60 24.63
C PRO A 506 10.89 24.71 23.34
N ASP A 507 11.01 25.84 22.63
CA ASP A 507 10.24 26.13 21.40
C ASP A 507 10.97 25.73 20.12
N ILE A 508 11.82 24.70 20.17
CA ILE A 508 12.68 24.31 19.03
C ILE A 508 11.87 23.98 17.77
N SER A 509 10.62 23.54 17.91
CA SER A 509 9.73 23.24 16.79
C SER A 509 9.33 24.47 15.98
N SER A 510 9.47 25.68 16.52
CA SER A 510 9.17 26.93 15.80
C SER A 510 10.26 27.35 14.81
N LEU A 511 11.48 26.80 14.95
CA LEU A 511 12.62 27.13 14.09
C LEU A 511 12.36 26.64 12.67
N LYS A 512 12.63 27.46 11.66
CA LYS A 512 12.25 27.19 10.25
C LYS A 512 13.39 26.61 9.42
N ASP A 513 14.63 27.00 9.68
CA ASP A 513 15.82 26.60 8.92
C ASP A 513 17.07 26.41 9.81
N ASP A 514 18.13 25.86 9.20
CA ASP A 514 19.36 25.48 9.91
C ASP A 514 20.10 26.73 10.42
N ASP A 515 19.91 27.89 9.77
CA ASP A 515 20.46 29.17 10.20
C ASP A 515 19.79 29.64 11.50
N ALA A 516 18.45 29.55 11.58
CA ALA A 516 17.71 29.84 12.81
C ALA A 516 18.13 28.91 13.96
N LEU A 517 18.42 27.63 13.68
CA LEU A 517 18.97 26.70 14.66
C LEU A 517 20.34 27.15 15.15
N SER A 518 21.26 27.50 14.24
CA SER A 518 22.59 27.97 14.60
C SER A 518 22.53 29.23 15.47
N VAL A 519 21.65 30.18 15.15
CA VAL A 519 21.46 31.42 15.93
C VAL A 519 20.92 31.09 17.32
N ALA A 520 19.92 30.21 17.42
CA ALA A 520 19.36 29.80 18.70
C ALA A 520 20.38 29.07 19.59
N VAL A 521 21.23 28.23 18.99
CA VAL A 521 22.32 27.53 19.68
C VAL A 521 23.37 28.50 20.22
N GLN A 522 23.82 29.45 19.40
CA GLN A 522 24.79 30.47 19.82
C GLN A 522 24.27 31.32 21.00
N ALA A 523 22.97 31.62 21.02
CA ALA A 523 22.37 32.41 22.09
C ALA A 523 22.39 31.72 23.47
N VAL A 524 22.50 30.38 23.51
CA VAL A 524 22.47 29.60 24.76
C VAL A 524 23.82 28.98 25.13
N GLU A 525 24.85 29.17 24.30
CA GLU A 525 26.17 28.54 24.46
C GLU A 525 26.83 28.92 25.80
N GLU A 526 26.76 30.19 26.20
CA GLU A 526 27.38 30.69 27.45
C GLU A 526 26.75 30.10 28.71
N ILE A 527 25.46 29.78 28.68
CA ILE A 527 24.70 29.24 29.83
C ILE A 527 24.51 27.71 29.75
N TYR A 528 24.97 27.08 28.67
CA TYR A 528 24.75 25.66 28.40
C TYR A 528 25.38 24.78 29.49
N GLU A 529 26.66 25.01 29.78
CA GLU A 529 27.41 24.23 30.76
C GLU A 529 26.76 24.31 32.16
N ASP A 530 26.39 25.50 32.61
CA ASP A 530 25.71 25.70 33.91
C ASP A 530 24.32 25.04 33.95
N THR A 531 23.61 25.03 32.82
CA THR A 531 22.33 24.33 32.70
C THR A 531 22.50 22.81 32.83
N VAL A 532 23.54 22.23 32.21
CA VAL A 532 23.85 20.80 32.35
C VAL A 532 24.05 20.44 33.83
N TYR A 533 24.76 21.29 34.59
CA TYR A 533 24.91 21.08 36.03
C TYR A 533 23.61 21.26 36.79
N SER A 534 22.79 22.26 36.46
CA SER A 534 21.46 22.43 37.07
C SER A 534 20.60 21.18 36.88
N VAL A 535 20.57 20.61 35.67
CA VAL A 535 19.88 19.35 35.38
C VAL A 535 20.45 18.20 36.23
N ALA A 536 21.77 18.11 36.39
CA ALA A 536 22.38 17.09 37.24
C ALA A 536 21.93 17.18 38.71
N HIS A 537 21.73 18.39 39.24
CA HIS A 537 21.22 18.59 40.61
C HIS A 537 19.77 18.12 40.74
N ASP A 538 18.92 18.40 39.74
CA ASP A 538 17.55 17.89 39.70
C ASP A 538 17.57 16.34 39.71
N VAL A 539 18.44 15.74 38.91
CA VAL A 539 18.62 14.27 38.85
C VAL A 539 19.09 13.71 40.18
N ILE A 540 20.01 14.36 40.88
CA ILE A 540 20.45 13.92 42.22
C ILE A 540 19.28 13.93 43.21
N ALA A 541 18.43 14.96 43.18
CA ALA A 541 17.25 15.02 44.04
C ALA A 541 16.27 13.86 43.73
N ILE A 542 16.04 13.59 42.45
CA ILE A 542 15.21 12.47 41.98
C ILE A 542 15.78 11.12 42.44
N LEU A 543 17.07 10.87 42.24
CA LEU A 543 17.70 9.60 42.61
C LEU A 543 17.71 9.37 44.12
N ARG A 544 17.89 10.44 44.90
CA ARG A 544 17.77 10.36 46.36
C ARG A 544 16.38 9.91 46.77
N ARG A 545 15.34 10.55 46.23
CA ARG A 545 13.95 10.19 46.53
C ARG A 545 13.60 8.79 46.02
N TYR A 546 14.08 8.42 44.85
CA TYR A 546 13.90 7.08 44.29
C TYR A 546 14.47 6.00 45.22
N ALA A 547 15.69 6.20 45.73
CA ALA A 547 16.31 5.28 46.68
C ALA A 547 15.53 5.17 48.00
N GLU A 548 14.92 6.26 48.48
CA GLU A 548 14.03 6.23 49.64
C GLU A 548 12.77 5.40 49.38
N VAL A 549 12.11 5.61 48.23
CA VAL A 549 10.90 4.87 47.85
C VAL A 549 11.20 3.40 47.63
N ASP A 550 12.25 3.09 46.87
CA ASP A 550 12.68 1.72 46.59
C ASP A 550 12.97 0.96 47.88
N LYS A 551 13.71 1.57 48.82
CA LYS A 551 13.96 1.00 50.13
C LYS A 551 12.66 0.78 50.93
N ALA A 552 11.71 1.73 50.87
CA ALA A 552 10.44 1.63 51.59
C ALA A 552 9.55 0.50 51.06
N VAL A 553 9.66 0.17 49.75
CA VAL A 553 8.91 -0.92 49.13
C VAL A 553 9.67 -2.25 49.07
N SER A 554 10.99 -2.27 49.29
CA SER A 554 11.86 -3.46 49.18
C SER A 554 11.95 -4.35 50.44
N GLY A 555 10.94 -4.33 51.32
CA GLY A 555 10.86 -5.15 52.53
C GLY A 555 10.13 -6.51 52.40
N PRO A 556 10.07 -7.32 53.48
CA PRO A 556 9.31 -8.57 53.52
C PRO A 556 7.83 -8.32 53.19
N ALA A 557 7.28 -9.13 52.28
CA ALA A 557 5.96 -8.92 51.71
C ALA A 557 4.84 -9.12 52.75
N ASP A 558 4.30 -8.02 53.25
CA ASP A 558 3.04 -8.01 53.97
C ASP A 558 1.91 -8.31 52.97
N LEU A 559 1.38 -9.53 53.00
CA LEU A 559 0.33 -10.04 52.09
C LEU A 559 -0.85 -9.06 51.87
N PRO A 560 -1.38 -8.36 52.90
CA PRO A 560 -2.42 -7.34 52.78
C PRO A 560 -2.04 -6.07 51.99
N MET A 561 -0.75 -5.76 51.86
CA MET A 561 -0.19 -4.56 51.21
C MET A 561 0.51 -4.88 49.88
N LEU A 562 0.54 -6.16 49.50
CA LEU A 562 1.29 -6.63 48.34
C LEU A 562 0.89 -5.92 47.05
N SER A 563 -0.40 -5.66 46.84
CA SER A 563 -0.89 -4.93 45.65
C SER A 563 -0.41 -3.47 45.61
N VAL A 564 -0.39 -2.78 46.75
CA VAL A 564 0.09 -1.40 46.87
C VAL A 564 1.60 -1.33 46.64
N LEU A 565 2.35 -2.24 47.27
CA LEU A 565 3.80 -2.35 47.10
C LEU A 565 4.18 -2.64 45.65
N GLN A 566 3.50 -3.58 44.99
CA GLN A 566 3.72 -3.88 43.58
C GLN A 566 3.33 -2.71 42.68
N GLY A 567 2.22 -2.03 42.97
CA GLY A 567 1.78 -0.85 42.23
C GLY A 567 2.79 0.29 42.29
N ILE A 568 3.32 0.61 43.48
CA ILE A 568 4.35 1.63 43.66
C ILE A 568 5.64 1.21 42.95
N ARG A 569 6.10 -0.03 43.11
CA ARG A 569 7.30 -0.55 42.40
C ARG A 569 7.16 -0.41 40.88
N ALA A 570 6.00 -0.77 40.34
CA ALA A 570 5.72 -0.62 38.92
C ALA A 570 5.72 0.85 38.50
N HIS A 571 5.14 1.74 39.31
CA HIS A 571 5.05 3.17 39.04
C HIS A 571 6.43 3.85 39.03
N ILE A 572 7.23 3.69 40.08
CA ILE A 572 8.57 4.33 40.19
C ILE A 572 9.51 3.85 39.08
N ALA A 573 9.36 2.61 38.61
CA ALA A 573 10.11 2.08 37.47
C ALA A 573 9.72 2.75 36.14
N THR A 574 8.54 3.38 36.04
CA THR A 574 8.19 4.21 34.89
C THR A 574 8.82 5.60 34.95
N LEU A 575 9.07 6.13 36.16
CA LEU A 575 9.66 7.46 36.36
C LEU A 575 11.17 7.46 36.23
N VAL A 576 11.85 6.47 36.81
CA VAL A 576 13.32 6.34 36.82
C VAL A 576 13.71 5.08 36.06
N ARG A 577 14.11 5.27 34.80
CA ARG A 577 14.49 4.24 33.83
C ARG A 577 15.63 4.76 32.94
N PRO A 578 16.38 3.90 32.22
CA PRO A 578 17.36 4.40 31.26
C PRO A 578 16.73 5.41 30.27
N GLY A 579 17.31 6.60 30.14
CA GLY A 579 16.82 7.67 29.24
C GLY A 579 15.80 8.63 29.86
N PHE A 580 15.42 8.47 31.14
CA PHE A 580 14.36 9.27 31.74
C PHE A 580 14.66 10.78 31.81
N ILE A 581 15.93 11.17 31.81
CA ILE A 581 16.35 12.57 31.99
C ILE A 581 15.96 13.38 30.76
N ALA A 582 16.30 12.93 29.55
CA ALA A 582 15.88 13.62 28.33
C ALA A 582 14.46 13.29 27.89
N ASP A 583 13.92 12.12 28.23
CA ASP A 583 12.53 11.77 27.88
C ASP A 583 11.51 12.67 28.60
N ALA A 584 11.85 13.17 29.79
CA ALA A 584 11.00 14.10 30.52
C ALA A 584 11.02 15.50 29.89
N PRO A 585 9.85 16.14 29.69
CA PRO A 585 9.77 17.56 29.37
C PRO A 585 10.53 18.39 30.41
N PRO A 586 11.15 19.52 30.00
CA PRO A 586 11.96 20.35 30.89
C PRO A 586 11.28 20.74 32.21
N ASP A 587 10.00 21.06 32.14
CA ASP A 587 9.19 21.49 33.29
C ASP A 587 8.78 20.32 34.20
N ALA A 588 8.73 19.11 33.65
CA ALA A 588 8.30 17.91 34.35
C ALA A 588 9.46 17.21 35.07
N LEU A 589 10.69 17.31 34.55
CA LEU A 589 11.86 16.62 35.11
C LEU A 589 12.06 16.93 36.61
N PRO A 590 12.08 18.20 37.08
CA PRO A 590 12.22 18.49 38.51
C PRO A 590 11.06 17.95 39.35
N SER A 591 9.86 17.86 38.76
CA SER A 591 8.66 17.35 39.45
C SER A 591 8.70 15.83 39.69
N ILE A 592 9.60 15.08 39.05
CA ILE A 592 9.73 13.63 39.29
C ILE A 592 10.03 13.34 40.77
N GLU A 593 10.83 14.18 41.43
CA GLU A 593 11.08 14.06 42.87
C GLU A 593 9.77 14.13 43.67
N ARG A 594 8.89 15.08 43.34
CA ARG A 594 7.57 15.24 43.97
C ARG A 594 6.66 14.05 43.70
N TYR A 595 6.67 13.50 42.49
CA TYR A 595 5.87 12.30 42.15
C TYR A 595 6.31 11.08 42.95
N LEU A 596 7.63 10.87 43.09
CA LEU A 596 8.17 9.82 43.95
C LEU A 596 7.83 10.08 45.44
N HIS A 597 7.85 11.32 45.90
CA HIS A 597 7.42 11.66 47.26
C HIS A 597 5.93 11.36 47.48
N ALA A 598 5.07 11.56 46.46
CA ALA A 598 3.66 11.20 46.53
C ALA A 598 3.46 9.69 46.73
N ASP A 599 4.31 8.84 46.14
CA ASP A 599 4.27 7.38 46.37
C ASP A 599 4.65 6.98 47.81
N LEU A 600 5.60 7.68 48.43
CA LEU A 600 5.90 7.46 49.85
C LEU A 600 4.69 7.80 50.72
N LEU A 601 4.05 8.94 50.47
CA LEU A 601 2.85 9.34 51.19
C LEU A 601 1.68 8.38 50.93
N ARG A 602 1.55 7.85 49.70
CA ARG A 602 0.60 6.79 49.36
C ARG A 602 0.83 5.58 50.25
N LEU A 603 2.06 5.10 50.36
CA LEU A 603 2.40 3.94 51.18
C LEU A 603 2.05 4.15 52.65
N GLU A 604 2.39 5.32 53.22
CA GLU A 604 2.04 5.66 54.61
C GLU A 604 0.52 5.74 54.84
N LYS A 605 -0.20 6.34 53.89
CA LYS A 605 -1.66 6.51 53.93
C LYS A 605 -2.40 5.18 53.73
N ALA A 606 -1.88 4.28 52.91
CA ALA A 606 -2.44 2.95 52.67
C ALA A 606 -2.27 2.02 53.88
N ARG A 607 -1.18 2.17 54.65
CA ARG A 607 -1.00 1.47 55.93
C ARG A 607 -2.06 1.85 56.98
N LYS A 608 -2.58 3.09 56.92
CA LYS A 608 -3.63 3.58 57.82
C LYS A 608 -5.04 3.25 57.34
N ASP A 609 -5.29 3.38 56.03
CA ASP A 609 -6.60 3.17 55.41
C ASP A 609 -6.44 2.56 54.01
N ARG A 610 -6.57 1.24 53.95
CA ARG A 610 -6.40 0.44 52.73
C ARG A 610 -7.57 0.58 51.76
N ASP A 611 -8.81 0.64 52.27
CA ASP A 611 -10.01 0.69 51.42
C ASP A 611 -10.10 2.00 50.65
N ARG A 612 -9.53 3.08 51.19
CA ARG A 612 -9.31 4.32 50.44
C ARG A 612 -8.30 4.15 49.31
N ASP A 613 -7.15 3.50 49.54
CA ASP A 613 -6.16 3.27 48.48
C ASP A 613 -6.76 2.44 47.33
N VAL A 614 -7.51 1.38 47.64
CA VAL A 614 -8.17 0.54 46.63
C VAL A 614 -9.11 1.36 45.74
N ARG A 615 -9.89 2.28 46.31
CA ARG A 615 -10.79 3.15 45.53
C ARG A 615 -10.04 4.11 44.61
N TRP A 616 -8.95 4.72 45.09
CA TRP A 616 -8.13 5.61 44.28
C TRP A 616 -7.28 4.88 43.25
N ALA A 617 -6.82 3.66 43.56
CA ALA A 617 -6.09 2.80 42.65
C ALA A 617 -6.93 2.48 41.40
N TRP A 618 -8.24 2.25 41.56
CA TRP A 618 -9.13 2.05 40.42
C TRP A 618 -9.18 3.27 39.48
N GLN A 619 -9.30 4.48 40.04
CA GLN A 619 -9.30 5.72 39.23
C GLN A 619 -7.94 5.97 38.56
N ALA A 620 -6.85 5.67 39.27
CA ALA A 620 -5.48 5.76 38.77
C ALA A 620 -5.23 4.79 37.60
N ASP A 621 -5.75 3.56 37.70
CA ASP A 621 -5.67 2.54 36.65
C ASP A 621 -6.50 2.91 35.42
N GLU A 622 -7.70 3.47 35.61
CA GLU A 622 -8.52 3.97 34.51
C GLU A 622 -7.81 5.10 33.75
N ALA A 623 -7.25 6.07 34.47
CA ALA A 623 -6.48 7.17 33.88
C ALA A 623 -5.25 6.66 33.12
N ARG A 624 -4.50 5.72 33.72
CA ARG A 624 -3.33 5.08 33.11
C ARG A 624 -3.70 4.35 31.82
N GLY A 625 -4.75 3.54 31.84
CA GLY A 625 -5.20 2.80 30.66
C GLY A 625 -5.59 3.70 29.48
N ILE A 626 -6.12 4.89 29.75
CA ILE A 626 -6.44 5.88 28.71
C ILE A 626 -5.15 6.48 28.12
N VAL A 627 -4.20 6.87 28.97
CA VAL A 627 -2.92 7.45 28.55
C VAL A 627 -2.05 6.43 27.79
N ASP A 628 -1.98 5.19 28.27
CA ASP A 628 -1.19 4.12 27.63
C ASP A 628 -1.73 3.79 26.23
N LYS A 629 -3.07 3.80 26.06
CA LYS A 629 -3.70 3.66 24.74
C LYS A 629 -3.31 4.81 23.81
N ALA A 630 -3.35 6.06 24.30
CA ALA A 630 -2.97 7.22 23.51
C ALA A 630 -1.49 7.18 23.10
N LEU A 631 -0.58 6.81 24.02
CA LEU A 631 0.84 6.64 23.71
C LEU A 631 1.09 5.51 22.69
N THR A 632 0.37 4.40 22.81
CA THR A 632 0.49 3.28 21.88
C THR A 632 -0.02 3.66 20.48
N HIS A 633 -1.14 4.37 20.41
CA HIS A 633 -1.68 4.91 19.17
C HIS A 633 -0.68 5.87 18.51
N ALA A 634 -0.21 6.88 19.25
CA ALA A 634 0.74 7.87 18.76
C ALA A 634 2.06 7.25 18.28
N LYS A 635 2.59 6.24 18.99
CA LYS A 635 3.80 5.51 18.55
C LYS A 635 3.57 4.67 17.30
N GLY A 636 2.33 4.21 17.10
CA GLY A 636 1.91 3.50 15.92
C GLY A 636 1.95 4.40 14.68
N GLU A 637 1.51 5.65 14.77
CA GLU A 637 1.45 6.53 13.60
C GLU A 637 2.79 6.61 12.84
N PRO A 638 2.80 6.54 11.50
CA PRO A 638 4.01 6.78 10.69
C PRO A 638 4.58 8.16 10.99
N ALA A 639 5.88 8.36 10.75
CA ALA A 639 6.46 9.68 10.96
C ALA A 639 5.84 10.74 10.04
N GLY A 640 5.56 11.89 10.65
CA GLY A 640 4.88 13.01 10.00
C GLY A 640 4.17 13.90 11.03
N PRO A 641 3.53 15.00 10.58
CA PRO A 641 2.92 16.00 11.46
C PRO A 641 1.86 15.42 12.42
N ARG A 642 1.09 14.42 11.97
CA ARG A 642 0.07 13.76 12.79
C ARG A 642 0.68 12.99 13.96
N ARG A 643 1.68 12.14 13.71
CA ARG A 643 2.43 11.45 14.77
C ARG A 643 3.04 12.46 15.74
N GLU A 644 3.58 13.58 15.26
CA GLU A 644 4.16 14.61 16.12
C GLU A 644 3.10 15.24 17.04
N LYS A 645 1.95 15.61 16.48
CA LYS A 645 0.82 16.14 17.25
C LYS A 645 0.33 15.12 18.27
N ASP A 646 0.07 13.89 17.85
CA ASP A 646 -0.44 12.82 18.71
C ASP A 646 0.57 12.47 19.82
N MET A 647 1.87 12.41 19.50
CA MET A 647 2.94 12.20 20.48
C MET A 647 3.03 13.36 21.48
N GLY A 648 2.90 14.60 21.01
CA GLY A 648 2.86 15.78 21.88
C GLY A 648 1.69 15.72 22.86
N THR A 649 0.48 15.48 22.37
CA THR A 649 -0.73 15.35 23.17
C THR A 649 -0.65 14.18 24.16
N ALA A 650 -0.17 13.01 23.71
CA ALA A 650 0.00 11.84 24.57
C ALA A 650 1.08 12.05 25.64
N THR A 651 2.16 12.78 25.32
CA THR A 651 3.19 13.15 26.29
C THR A 651 2.63 14.11 27.34
N THR A 652 1.86 15.12 26.93
CA THR A 652 1.16 16.02 27.87
C THR A 652 0.23 15.24 28.80
N ALA A 653 -0.58 14.33 28.25
CA ALA A 653 -1.46 13.49 29.04
C ALA A 653 -0.70 12.56 30.00
N ARG A 654 0.48 12.06 29.60
CA ARG A 654 1.36 11.25 30.46
C ARG A 654 1.84 12.02 31.69
N TRP A 655 2.12 13.32 31.60
CA TRP A 655 2.51 14.12 32.76
C TRP A 655 1.32 14.64 33.57
N MET A 656 0.17 14.86 32.92
CA MET A 656 -1.08 15.07 33.66
C MET A 656 -1.48 13.85 34.51
N LEU A 657 -1.13 12.63 34.08
CA LEU A 657 -1.34 11.43 34.89
C LEU A 657 -0.57 11.50 36.21
N GLU A 658 0.67 11.99 36.20
CA GLU A 658 1.49 12.16 37.40
C GLU A 658 0.92 13.22 38.34
N GLU A 659 0.42 14.32 37.79
CA GLU A 659 -0.30 15.31 38.60
C GLU A 659 -1.59 14.73 39.19
N PHE A 660 -2.30 13.89 38.43
CA PHE A 660 -3.50 13.22 38.91
C PHE A 660 -3.19 12.27 40.08
N TYR A 661 -2.07 11.55 39.99
CA TYR A 661 -1.53 10.70 41.06
C TYR A 661 -1.24 11.48 42.34
N VAL A 662 -0.58 12.64 42.23
CA VAL A 662 -0.39 13.56 43.37
C VAL A 662 -1.73 14.01 43.95
N SER A 663 -2.71 14.34 43.10
CA SER A 663 -4.04 14.77 43.56
C SER A 663 -4.83 13.69 44.33
N LEU A 664 -4.54 12.42 44.06
CA LEU A 664 -5.13 11.28 44.75
C LEU A 664 -4.40 11.00 46.07
N TRP A 665 -3.07 10.85 46.03
CA TRP A 665 -2.32 10.29 47.16
C TRP A 665 -1.73 11.34 48.10
N ALA A 666 -1.40 12.52 47.56
CA ALA A 666 -0.55 13.50 48.21
C ALA A 666 -1.03 14.94 47.97
N GLN A 667 -2.30 15.21 48.28
CA GLN A 667 -2.91 16.54 48.15
C GLN A 667 -2.13 17.66 48.83
N GLU A 668 -1.40 17.34 49.90
CA GLU A 668 -0.53 18.26 50.64
C GLU A 668 0.70 18.76 49.85
N LEU A 669 1.14 18.03 48.82
CA LEU A 669 2.27 18.44 47.97
C LEU A 669 1.86 19.44 46.89
N GLY A 670 0.55 19.60 46.65
CA GLY A 670 0.02 20.45 45.58
C GLY A 670 0.27 19.89 44.17
N THR A 671 -0.57 20.30 43.22
CA THR A 671 -0.39 20.01 41.79
C THR A 671 0.01 21.28 41.05
N SER A 672 0.77 21.14 39.96
CA SER A 672 1.19 22.29 39.13
C SER A 672 0.02 23.01 38.46
N GLY A 673 -1.11 22.32 38.31
CA GLY A 673 -2.36 22.89 37.83
C GLY A 673 -3.56 22.00 38.15
N PRO A 674 -4.77 22.46 37.80
CA PRO A 674 -5.98 21.70 38.05
C PRO A 674 -6.07 20.46 37.13
N VAL A 675 -6.13 19.28 37.74
CA VAL A 675 -6.08 17.98 37.06
C VAL A 675 -7.24 17.08 37.47
N SER A 676 -7.78 16.31 36.52
CA SER A 676 -8.81 15.30 36.77
C SER A 676 -8.86 14.31 35.60
N LEU A 677 -9.49 13.15 35.81
CA LEU A 677 -9.73 12.17 34.74
C LEU A 677 -10.46 12.77 33.53
N GLN A 678 -11.44 13.65 33.77
CA GLN A 678 -12.16 14.35 32.69
C GLN A 678 -11.25 15.28 31.88
N ARG A 679 -10.28 15.94 32.53
CA ARG A 679 -9.32 16.81 31.84
C ARG A 679 -8.32 16.03 31.02
N ILE A 680 -7.85 14.89 31.53
CA ILE A 680 -6.99 13.95 30.76
C ILE A 680 -7.75 13.50 29.51
N ARG A 681 -9.03 13.11 29.64
CA ARG A 681 -9.88 12.76 28.48
C ARG A 681 -10.04 13.91 27.49
N LYS A 682 -10.24 15.14 27.99
CA LYS A 682 -10.40 16.33 27.14
C LYS A 682 -9.14 16.69 26.35
N VAL A 683 -7.96 16.43 26.90
CA VAL A 683 -6.70 16.64 26.16
C VAL A 683 -6.51 15.60 25.07
N LEU A 684 -7.01 14.38 25.28
CA LEU A 684 -6.90 13.26 24.35
C LEU A 684 -8.04 13.15 23.32
N SER A 685 -9.09 13.98 23.45
CA SER A 685 -10.22 14.09 22.52
C SER A 685 -9.94 15.15 21.47
#